data_AF-A0A4W5PD78-F1
#
_entry.id   AF-A0A4W5PD78-F1
#
_cell.length_a   1.000
_cell.length_b   1.000
_cell.length_c   1.000
_cell.angle_alpha   90.00
_cell.angle_beta   90.00
_cell.angle_gamma   90.00
#
_symmetry.space_group_name_H-M   'P 1'
#
loop_
_entity.id
_entity.type
_entity.pdbx_description
1 polymer ?
#
loop_
_entity_poly.entity_id
_entity_poly.type
_entity_poly.pdbx_seq_one_letter_code
_entity_poly.pdbx_strand_id
1 'polypeptide(L)'
;MNQDSWLSCEKTAVLQGGFLLANRLCQPGSLSALQKEDWSKVGHPILQAVREICGQERGSCLSSVHWKKKVICVLWSKLLGRESEEDMEIGWRENPFFSLQNSLPDINRTVMFELVKLTGFSQIYAQLLLCLPLSHLSSELEKLVQHITRNSTEEDVRVLLEVWWELWKGKGGRQEDDLDKVFINQWTRLTNTTGLSPHAAKRFKSNPDTPTSPSTTDVLSIVFHALEEMKEHLSTSDLCYRALSNCLDSLYTSHLIDQAIILPAEVQLQSLTSTVTVRKRHAGIEKFDLVQVISKAHSDLKAAHTPSQFKPCRMTLMQALQTVSQLIQAWEKRGLLEMTDSSDPSDLALRLKSCLTRVLESLEQRSMSETMDEGERQTLNNMQSTFRGLLDSLSFPDTESKSGEMAHIAVAIIDHRLEGFQDFTMLFATELSWSLSVEEWISCLERNKNAFQRKDIVMKLVSTLIAKCQIDTEVEYCRKLKDIIVNIFAELPLTEKNTTLAEMLTCSKKGLQGSLPQAVTEGFSEELNMAFNCIIQGGAEQNNLSLAVAAIARVAFQNPEATLRRCCHLAVVNLGAHSLLSKILQQLSGLRGGAPGCTEETGSAAGSLLCSCLQETAMTKLSSAKEEDQFLHFLVALMQPSISESSERGQSFLHPEEVVCAFVLPHLSPSGSSTCSLELCLRLLHSAFSLDSQDASPHWVMNCSPFPLLCVLCQLLNEGCRCWELPAEGAPQHLTMESKVLLVTVLTALGKVVGREVALTPNTWSRALFWLYNKVEALDWTVRFHLKVVWGDHFKNEVPSSLLAVCELPEQEWSGLKLAQYGQGTGLLAWMECCAVSDEVQDTMLTSLALDQQRPDDVNMFSKGLLVAVTQTLPWCTVTEWGRLLRAMRELLHSGRLHVPYSLEYVDFLPLLDLRAFSCELRLSVLLLRVLQLLCGSSCKDWLPGQGWAHVGRLYASAMREVIDSLRGKLSQSSSNTSIKEPKEERAATTVSQEVLFVLSQLFCHVQHIQVMMPGGQCESLFLCALEILTHYEAVLAAHPSSSSHLEAENTRHFFTTITDNLESTEMKAVLHQKITQLSSSG
;
A
#
# COMPACT_ATOMS: atom_id res chain seq x y z
N MET A 1 -11.92 -38.08 -16.08
CA MET A 1 -12.41 -39.47 -16.23
C MET A 1 -13.26 -39.83 -15.01
N ASN A 2 -14.34 -40.59 -15.25
CA ASN A 2 -15.34 -41.12 -14.31
C ASN A 2 -16.50 -40.20 -13.89
N GLN A 3 -17.58 -40.17 -14.69
CA GLN A 3 -18.96 -40.46 -14.22
C GLN A 3 -20.05 -40.56 -15.31
N ASP A 4 -19.73 -40.48 -16.61
CA ASP A 4 -20.64 -40.91 -17.69
C ASP A 4 -20.08 -42.15 -18.40
N SER A 5 -20.08 -43.29 -17.69
CA SER A 5 -19.69 -44.57 -18.29
C SER A 5 -20.71 -44.98 -19.34
N TRP A 6 -20.39 -44.78 -20.61
CA TRP A 6 -20.40 -45.78 -21.70
C TRP A 6 -21.65 -46.70 -21.86
N LEU A 7 -22.78 -46.36 -21.26
CA LEU A 7 -24.01 -47.17 -21.23
C LEU A 7 -25.23 -46.24 -21.23
N SER A 8 -25.43 -45.59 -22.36
CA SER A 8 -26.79 -45.33 -22.82
C SER A 8 -27.07 -46.30 -23.97
N CYS A 9 -26.98 -47.60 -23.69
CA CYS A 9 -27.31 -48.65 -24.67
C CYS A 9 -28.72 -48.44 -25.22
N GLU A 10 -29.65 -47.94 -24.40
CA GLU A 10 -31.01 -47.62 -24.82
C GLU A 10 -31.06 -46.55 -25.93
N LYS A 11 -30.53 -45.34 -25.70
CA LYS A 11 -30.51 -44.28 -26.73
C LYS A 11 -29.72 -44.68 -27.98
N THR A 12 -28.62 -45.43 -27.80
CA THR A 12 -27.79 -45.93 -28.91
C THR A 12 -28.57 -46.96 -29.74
N ALA A 13 -29.34 -47.84 -29.09
CA ALA A 13 -30.20 -48.83 -29.74
C ALA A 13 -31.39 -48.18 -30.46
N VAL A 14 -32.00 -47.14 -29.89
CA VAL A 14 -33.06 -46.36 -30.55
C VAL A 14 -32.52 -45.71 -31.84
N LEU A 15 -31.33 -45.10 -31.76
CA LEU A 15 -30.67 -44.51 -32.94
C LEU A 15 -30.40 -45.58 -34.00
N GLN A 16 -29.81 -46.70 -33.59
CA GLN A 16 -29.50 -47.83 -34.47
C GLN A 16 -30.76 -48.38 -35.15
N GLY A 17 -31.85 -48.57 -34.39
CA GLY A 17 -33.13 -49.04 -34.91
C GLY A 17 -33.70 -48.11 -35.97
N GLY A 18 -33.65 -46.80 -35.75
CA GLY A 18 -34.09 -45.78 -36.71
C GLY A 18 -33.35 -45.86 -38.04
N PHE A 19 -32.01 -45.94 -38.01
CA PHE A 19 -31.20 -46.04 -39.22
C PHE A 19 -31.34 -47.39 -39.95
N LEU A 20 -31.46 -48.51 -39.23
CA LEU A 20 -31.71 -49.82 -39.84
C LEU A 20 -33.08 -49.89 -40.52
N LEU A 21 -34.11 -49.33 -39.90
CA LEU A 21 -35.45 -49.26 -40.50
C LEU A 21 -35.44 -48.38 -41.75
N ALA A 22 -34.77 -47.22 -41.71
CA ALA A 22 -34.59 -46.38 -42.89
C ALA A 22 -33.83 -47.12 -44.02
N ASN A 23 -32.77 -47.86 -43.71
CA ASN A 23 -32.04 -48.62 -44.72
C ASN A 23 -32.89 -49.73 -45.35
N ARG A 24 -33.80 -50.34 -44.59
CA ARG A 24 -34.77 -51.31 -45.14
C ARG A 24 -35.77 -50.64 -46.08
N LEU A 25 -36.24 -49.44 -45.75
CA LEU A 25 -37.15 -48.66 -46.61
C LEU A 25 -36.47 -48.16 -47.90
N CYS A 26 -35.14 -48.12 -47.95
CA CYS A 26 -34.36 -47.66 -49.09
C CYS A 26 -34.13 -48.75 -50.18
N GLN A 27 -34.53 -50.01 -49.96
CA GLN A 27 -34.26 -51.12 -50.89
C GLN A 27 -35.03 -50.99 -52.23
N PRO A 28 -34.42 -51.37 -53.38
CA PRO A 28 -33.15 -52.10 -53.53
C PRO A 28 -31.87 -51.24 -53.40
N GLY A 29 -32.00 -49.92 -53.19
CA GLY A 29 -30.87 -49.02 -52.91
C GLY A 29 -30.34 -49.12 -51.47
N SER A 30 -29.39 -48.24 -51.13
CA SER A 30 -28.78 -48.10 -49.81
C SER A 30 -28.78 -46.62 -49.38
N LEU A 31 -28.83 -46.36 -48.07
CA LEU A 31 -28.68 -45.00 -47.52
C LEU A 31 -27.39 -44.29 -47.99
N SER A 32 -26.37 -45.06 -48.38
CA SER A 32 -25.11 -44.57 -48.94
C SER A 32 -25.23 -43.92 -50.33
N ALA A 33 -26.35 -44.13 -51.04
CA ALA A 33 -26.63 -43.61 -52.37
C ALA A 33 -27.89 -42.72 -52.44
N LEU A 34 -28.44 -42.35 -51.27
CA LEU A 34 -29.71 -41.62 -51.15
C LEU A 34 -29.67 -40.24 -51.82
N GLN A 35 -30.62 -39.97 -52.72
CA GLN A 35 -30.81 -38.64 -53.32
C GLN A 35 -31.76 -37.78 -52.44
N LYS A 36 -31.69 -36.46 -52.59
CA LYS A 36 -32.48 -35.50 -51.79
C LYS A 36 -33.99 -35.76 -51.92
N GLU A 37 -34.45 -36.10 -53.13
CA GLU A 37 -35.86 -36.29 -53.45
C GLU A 37 -36.46 -37.52 -52.73
N ASP A 38 -35.63 -38.50 -52.41
CA ASP A 38 -36.05 -39.75 -51.75
C ASP A 38 -36.13 -39.64 -50.22
N TRP A 39 -35.61 -38.56 -49.63
CA TRP A 39 -35.59 -38.37 -48.17
C TRP A 39 -36.99 -38.42 -47.54
N SER A 40 -37.99 -37.84 -48.21
CA SER A 40 -39.38 -37.82 -47.73
C SER A 40 -39.97 -39.21 -47.47
N LYS A 41 -39.49 -40.24 -48.18
CA LYS A 41 -39.96 -41.63 -48.08
C LYS A 41 -39.17 -42.45 -47.06
N VAL A 42 -37.94 -42.05 -46.76
CA VAL A 42 -36.95 -42.87 -46.03
C VAL A 42 -36.52 -42.27 -44.69
N GLY A 43 -36.59 -40.94 -44.52
CA GLY A 43 -36.01 -40.23 -43.38
C GLY A 43 -36.82 -40.25 -42.08
N HIS A 44 -38.12 -40.59 -42.12
CA HIS A 44 -39.00 -40.51 -40.94
C HIS A 44 -38.53 -41.34 -39.74
N PRO A 45 -38.10 -42.62 -39.89
CA PRO A 45 -37.55 -43.41 -38.78
C PRO A 45 -36.33 -42.78 -38.10
N ILE A 46 -35.46 -42.13 -38.87
CA ILE A 46 -34.26 -41.46 -38.34
C ILE A 46 -34.68 -40.24 -37.51
N LEU A 47 -35.61 -39.42 -38.02
CA LEU A 47 -36.10 -38.23 -37.32
C LEU A 47 -36.80 -38.58 -36.01
N GLN A 48 -37.60 -39.66 -35.99
CA GLN A 48 -38.27 -40.12 -34.78
C GLN A 48 -37.27 -40.59 -33.72
N ALA A 49 -36.28 -41.40 -34.10
CA ALA A 49 -35.23 -41.86 -33.20
C ALA A 49 -34.43 -40.69 -32.60
N VAL A 50 -34.07 -39.70 -33.42
CA VAL A 50 -33.33 -38.51 -32.94
C VAL A 50 -34.20 -37.66 -32.01
N ARG A 51 -35.50 -37.47 -32.31
CA ARG A 51 -36.42 -36.75 -31.41
C ARG A 51 -36.60 -37.45 -30.08
N GLU A 52 -36.71 -38.78 -30.07
CA GLU A 52 -36.87 -39.57 -28.86
C GLU A 52 -35.64 -39.47 -27.93
N ILE A 53 -34.44 -39.60 -28.50
CA ILE A 53 -33.17 -39.51 -27.76
C ILE A 53 -32.94 -38.12 -27.19
N CYS A 54 -33.34 -37.09 -27.94
CA CYS A 54 -33.14 -35.69 -27.59
C CYS A 54 -34.31 -35.10 -26.76
N GLY A 55 -35.44 -35.80 -26.65
CA GLY A 55 -36.71 -35.28 -26.12
C GLY A 55 -37.23 -35.90 -24.82
N GLN A 56 -36.55 -36.89 -24.22
CA GLN A 56 -37.03 -37.48 -22.95
C GLN A 56 -37.03 -36.45 -21.79
N GLU A 57 -38.23 -36.12 -21.32
CA GLU A 57 -38.59 -35.09 -20.31
C GLU A 57 -38.07 -35.32 -18.87
N ARG A 58 -37.15 -36.26 -18.62
CA ARG A 58 -36.66 -36.57 -17.26
C ARG A 58 -35.19 -36.21 -16.98
N GLY A 59 -34.49 -35.59 -17.93
CA GLY A 59 -33.09 -35.17 -17.78
C GLY A 59 -32.90 -33.66 -17.82
N SER A 60 -31.86 -33.15 -17.15
CA SER A 60 -31.46 -31.74 -17.22
C SER A 60 -31.24 -31.29 -18.67
N CYS A 61 -31.54 -30.02 -18.98
CA CYS A 61 -31.41 -29.41 -20.31
C CYS A 61 -30.05 -29.68 -20.99
N LEU A 62 -28.98 -29.76 -20.20
CA LEU A 62 -27.61 -30.05 -20.64
C LEU A 62 -27.46 -31.43 -21.30
N SER A 63 -28.20 -32.44 -20.82
CA SER A 63 -28.13 -33.80 -21.38
C SER A 63 -28.73 -33.87 -22.79
N SER A 64 -29.77 -33.08 -23.08
CA SER A 64 -30.39 -33.04 -24.42
C SER A 64 -29.44 -32.41 -25.44
N VAL A 65 -28.82 -31.26 -25.11
CA VAL A 65 -27.88 -30.57 -26.01
C VAL A 65 -26.64 -31.44 -26.30
N HIS A 66 -26.11 -32.12 -25.29
CA HIS A 66 -24.99 -33.05 -25.45
C HIS A 66 -25.31 -34.17 -26.45
N TRP A 67 -26.50 -34.79 -26.37
CA TRP A 67 -26.92 -35.84 -27.30
C TRP A 67 -27.14 -35.33 -28.73
N LYS A 68 -27.73 -34.15 -28.90
CA LYS A 68 -27.87 -33.53 -30.24
C LYS A 68 -26.52 -33.35 -30.92
N LYS A 69 -25.52 -32.85 -30.18
CA LYS A 69 -24.15 -32.66 -30.67
C LYS A 69 -23.45 -33.99 -30.96
N LYS A 70 -23.57 -34.96 -30.05
CA LYS A 70 -23.00 -36.30 -30.21
C LYS A 70 -23.52 -37.02 -31.47
N VAL A 71 -24.82 -36.91 -31.77
CA VAL A 71 -25.41 -37.50 -33.00
C VAL A 71 -24.74 -36.93 -34.25
N ILE A 72 -24.58 -35.62 -34.35
CA ILE A 72 -23.93 -34.99 -35.51
C ILE A 72 -22.44 -35.39 -35.58
N CYS A 73 -21.69 -35.35 -34.47
CA CYS A 73 -20.28 -35.76 -34.46
C CYS A 73 -20.10 -37.21 -34.95
N VAL A 74 -20.96 -38.13 -34.50
CA VAL A 74 -20.93 -39.56 -34.89
C VAL A 74 -21.18 -39.73 -36.38
N LEU A 75 -22.24 -39.12 -36.90
CA LEU A 75 -22.63 -39.25 -38.31
C LEU A 75 -21.60 -38.61 -39.23
N TRP A 76 -21.12 -37.41 -38.87
CA TRP A 76 -20.12 -36.71 -39.68
C TRP A 76 -18.78 -37.44 -39.70
N SER A 77 -18.33 -37.94 -38.54
CA SER A 77 -17.10 -38.74 -38.47
C SER A 77 -17.21 -40.05 -39.27
N LYS A 78 -18.40 -40.67 -39.34
CA LYS A 78 -18.63 -41.87 -40.17
C LYS A 78 -18.55 -41.55 -41.67
N LEU A 79 -19.05 -40.38 -42.09
CA LEU A 79 -18.90 -39.91 -43.47
C LEU A 79 -17.43 -39.71 -43.84
N LEU A 80 -16.66 -39.07 -42.97
CA LEU A 80 -15.23 -38.82 -43.20
C LEU A 80 -14.41 -40.11 -43.24
N GLY A 81 -14.68 -41.07 -42.34
CA GLY A 81 -14.00 -42.36 -42.33
C GLY A 81 -14.21 -43.15 -43.63
N ARG A 82 -15.41 -43.04 -44.23
CA ARG A 82 -15.70 -43.63 -45.53
C ARG A 82 -15.00 -42.89 -46.68
N GLU A 83 -14.97 -41.56 -46.66
CA GLU A 83 -14.31 -40.74 -47.69
C GLU A 83 -12.79 -40.90 -47.70
N SER A 84 -12.19 -41.24 -46.55
CA SER A 84 -10.74 -41.43 -46.36
C SER A 84 -10.29 -42.90 -46.43
N GLU A 85 -11.21 -43.84 -46.71
CA GLU A 85 -10.96 -45.29 -46.71
C GLU A 85 -10.25 -45.78 -45.41
N GLU A 86 -10.77 -45.37 -44.25
CA GLU A 86 -10.17 -45.70 -42.94
C GLU A 86 -10.04 -47.22 -42.72
N ASP A 87 -8.84 -47.66 -42.30
CA ASP A 87 -8.57 -49.04 -41.90
C ASP A 87 -9.37 -49.42 -40.65
N MET A 88 -10.05 -50.57 -40.71
CA MET A 88 -10.92 -51.06 -39.64
C MET A 88 -10.18 -51.28 -38.30
N GLU A 89 -8.92 -51.74 -38.31
CA GLU A 89 -8.13 -51.92 -37.08
C GLU A 89 -7.70 -50.57 -36.48
N ILE A 90 -7.32 -49.60 -37.32
CA ILE A 90 -6.94 -48.26 -36.87
C ILE A 90 -8.18 -47.54 -36.29
N GLY A 91 -9.31 -47.63 -37.01
CA GLY A 91 -10.59 -47.12 -36.54
C GLY A 91 -11.00 -47.73 -35.20
N TRP A 92 -10.87 -49.05 -35.02
CA TRP A 92 -11.24 -49.70 -33.75
C TRP A 92 -10.43 -49.21 -32.54
N ARG A 93 -9.13 -48.94 -32.73
CA ARG A 93 -8.24 -48.49 -31.64
C ARG A 93 -8.37 -47.00 -31.33
N GLU A 94 -8.56 -46.17 -32.35
CA GLU A 94 -8.40 -44.73 -32.21
C GLU A 94 -9.70 -43.93 -32.33
N ASN A 95 -10.78 -44.50 -32.87
CA ASN A 95 -12.06 -43.81 -33.05
C ASN A 95 -12.99 -44.01 -31.83
N PRO A 96 -13.26 -42.96 -31.03
CA PRO A 96 -14.12 -43.06 -29.85
C PRO A 96 -15.60 -43.31 -30.18
N PHE A 97 -16.00 -43.18 -31.45
CA PHE A 97 -17.36 -43.46 -31.93
C PHE A 97 -17.47 -44.82 -32.64
N PHE A 98 -16.40 -45.61 -32.75
CA PHE A 98 -16.33 -46.83 -33.57
C PHE A 98 -17.48 -47.82 -33.34
N SER A 99 -17.82 -48.10 -32.07
CA SER A 99 -18.85 -49.08 -31.70
C SER A 99 -20.25 -48.70 -32.20
N LEU A 100 -20.59 -47.41 -32.11
CA LEU A 100 -21.86 -46.89 -32.61
C LEU A 100 -21.82 -46.69 -34.13
N GLN A 101 -20.70 -46.28 -34.71
CA GLN A 101 -20.62 -46.08 -36.16
C GLN A 101 -20.74 -47.38 -36.95
N ASN A 102 -20.15 -48.48 -36.47
CA ASN A 102 -20.25 -49.79 -37.13
C ASN A 102 -21.62 -50.44 -36.98
N SER A 103 -22.40 -50.05 -35.97
CA SER A 103 -23.76 -50.56 -35.81
C SER A 103 -24.77 -49.87 -36.75
N LEU A 104 -24.40 -48.71 -37.31
CA LEU A 104 -25.19 -47.96 -38.29
C LEU A 104 -24.85 -48.37 -39.73
N PRO A 105 -25.86 -48.47 -40.63
CA PRO A 105 -25.66 -48.59 -42.08
C PRO A 105 -24.80 -47.45 -42.64
N ASP A 106 -24.18 -47.68 -43.80
CA ASP A 106 -23.45 -46.63 -44.51
C ASP A 106 -24.38 -45.53 -45.03
N ILE A 107 -23.95 -44.29 -44.84
CA ILE A 107 -24.71 -43.08 -45.15
C ILE A 107 -23.93 -42.18 -46.12
N ASN A 108 -24.62 -41.17 -46.67
CA ASN A 108 -24.03 -40.07 -47.45
C ASN A 108 -24.38 -38.70 -46.84
N ARG A 109 -23.84 -37.63 -47.43
CA ARG A 109 -24.06 -36.25 -46.95
C ARG A 109 -25.52 -35.82 -46.97
N THR A 110 -26.34 -36.33 -47.91
CA THR A 110 -27.79 -36.09 -47.98
C THR A 110 -28.47 -36.39 -46.65
N VAL A 111 -28.15 -37.55 -46.03
CA VAL A 111 -28.73 -37.95 -44.74
C VAL A 111 -28.38 -36.96 -43.63
N MET A 112 -27.14 -36.45 -43.60
CA MET A 112 -26.70 -35.50 -42.58
C MET A 112 -27.35 -34.13 -42.75
N PHE A 113 -27.38 -33.59 -43.98
CA PHE A 113 -27.96 -32.27 -44.24
C PHE A 113 -29.48 -32.26 -44.02
N GLU A 114 -30.19 -33.28 -44.49
CA GLU A 114 -31.64 -33.39 -44.25
C GLU A 114 -31.97 -33.62 -42.76
N LEU A 115 -31.11 -34.32 -42.02
CA LEU A 115 -31.23 -34.42 -40.57
C LEU A 115 -31.08 -33.06 -39.90
N VAL A 116 -30.00 -32.32 -40.20
CA VAL A 116 -29.75 -30.98 -39.65
C VAL A 116 -30.94 -30.05 -39.92
N LYS A 117 -31.47 -30.10 -41.16
CA LYS A 117 -32.62 -29.31 -41.60
C LYS A 117 -33.88 -29.55 -40.78
N LEU A 118 -34.26 -30.81 -40.56
CA LEU A 118 -35.56 -31.14 -39.99
C LEU A 118 -35.55 -31.34 -38.46
N THR A 119 -34.37 -31.24 -37.83
CA THR A 119 -34.21 -31.36 -36.36
C THR A 119 -33.82 -30.04 -35.69
N GLY A 120 -33.59 -28.97 -36.47
CA GLY A 120 -33.17 -27.68 -35.94
C GLY A 120 -31.74 -27.71 -35.37
N PHE A 121 -30.87 -28.57 -35.89
CA PHE A 121 -29.49 -28.71 -35.43
C PHE A 121 -28.54 -27.72 -36.13
N SER A 122 -29.07 -26.71 -36.83
CA SER A 122 -28.31 -25.69 -37.58
C SER A 122 -27.21 -25.04 -36.74
N GLN A 123 -27.51 -24.68 -35.49
CA GLN A 123 -26.54 -24.09 -34.55
C GLN A 123 -25.40 -25.07 -34.21
N ILE A 124 -25.73 -26.33 -33.94
CA ILE A 124 -24.73 -27.36 -33.60
C ILE A 124 -23.84 -27.65 -34.81
N TYR A 125 -24.44 -27.73 -35.99
CA TYR A 125 -23.72 -27.90 -37.25
C TYR A 125 -22.75 -26.73 -37.50
N ALA A 126 -23.19 -25.48 -37.33
CA ALA A 126 -22.35 -24.29 -37.46
C ALA A 126 -21.21 -24.27 -36.42
N GLN A 127 -21.49 -24.66 -35.16
CA GLN A 127 -20.46 -24.76 -34.12
C GLN A 127 -19.38 -25.78 -34.47
N LEU A 128 -19.76 -26.95 -35.00
CA LEU A 128 -18.81 -27.97 -35.44
C LEU A 128 -18.04 -27.53 -36.70
N LEU A 129 -18.68 -26.80 -37.63
CA LEU A 129 -17.98 -26.16 -38.75
C LEU A 129 -16.88 -25.21 -38.27
N LEU A 130 -17.18 -24.37 -37.27
CA LEU A 130 -16.22 -23.43 -36.68
C LEU A 130 -15.03 -24.11 -35.99
N CYS A 131 -15.11 -25.41 -35.70
CA CYS A 131 -14.00 -26.18 -35.16
C CYS A 131 -12.93 -26.53 -36.22
N LEU A 132 -13.25 -26.39 -37.51
CA LEU A 132 -12.39 -26.77 -38.61
C LEU A 132 -11.49 -25.62 -39.08
N PRO A 133 -10.32 -25.91 -39.69
CA PRO A 133 -9.56 -24.90 -40.42
C PRO A 133 -10.40 -24.26 -41.54
N LEU A 134 -10.17 -22.97 -41.83
CA LEU A 134 -11.02 -22.18 -42.72
C LEU A 134 -11.23 -22.80 -44.12
N SER A 135 -10.20 -23.44 -44.68
CA SER A 135 -10.27 -24.16 -45.97
C SER A 135 -11.22 -25.36 -45.95
N HIS A 136 -11.25 -26.10 -44.84
CA HIS A 136 -12.16 -27.23 -44.65
C HIS A 136 -13.58 -26.76 -44.35
N LEU A 137 -13.72 -25.69 -43.58
CA LEU A 137 -15.01 -25.04 -43.33
C LEU A 137 -15.65 -24.58 -44.64
N SER A 138 -14.92 -23.87 -45.50
CA SER A 138 -15.45 -23.40 -46.79
C SER A 138 -15.86 -24.56 -47.69
N SER A 139 -15.05 -25.62 -47.76
CA SER A 139 -15.37 -26.83 -48.54
C SER A 139 -16.65 -27.52 -48.03
N GLU A 140 -16.81 -27.71 -46.72
CA GLU A 140 -18.03 -28.33 -46.17
C GLU A 140 -19.25 -27.42 -46.30
N LEU A 141 -19.08 -26.11 -46.22
CA LEU A 141 -20.15 -25.15 -46.47
C LEU A 141 -20.60 -25.17 -47.94
N GLU A 142 -19.67 -25.23 -48.91
CA GLU A 142 -20.00 -25.38 -50.34
C GLU A 142 -20.82 -26.64 -50.60
N LYS A 143 -20.46 -27.76 -49.95
CA LYS A 143 -21.20 -29.02 -50.07
C LYS A 143 -22.61 -28.92 -49.50
N LEU A 144 -22.80 -28.21 -48.38
CA LEU A 144 -24.14 -27.89 -47.88
C LEU A 144 -24.91 -27.02 -48.87
N VAL A 145 -24.28 -25.95 -49.38
CA VAL A 145 -24.87 -25.02 -50.36
C VAL A 145 -25.33 -25.75 -51.62
N GLN A 146 -24.49 -26.60 -52.22
CA GLN A 146 -24.84 -27.41 -53.39
C GLN A 146 -26.04 -28.33 -53.15
N HIS A 147 -26.18 -28.84 -51.92
CA HIS A 147 -27.32 -29.68 -51.54
C HIS A 147 -28.62 -28.88 -51.41
N ILE A 148 -28.57 -27.70 -50.81
CA ILE A 148 -29.77 -26.86 -50.58
C ILE A 148 -30.22 -26.11 -51.85
N THR A 149 -29.31 -25.76 -52.76
CA THR A 149 -29.66 -25.09 -54.03
C THR A 149 -30.25 -26.06 -55.07
N ARG A 150 -29.93 -27.35 -54.97
CA ARG A 150 -30.56 -28.40 -55.78
C ARG A 150 -32.00 -28.64 -55.31
N ASN A 151 -32.99 -28.20 -56.09
CA ASN A 151 -34.43 -28.32 -55.77
C ASN A 151 -34.76 -27.68 -54.40
N SER A 152 -34.56 -26.36 -54.28
CA SER A 152 -34.71 -25.62 -53.02
C SER A 152 -36.13 -25.58 -52.48
N THR A 153 -36.27 -25.77 -51.17
CA THR A 153 -37.52 -25.53 -50.42
C THR A 153 -37.37 -24.35 -49.45
N GLU A 154 -38.48 -23.91 -48.84
CA GLU A 154 -38.44 -22.85 -47.83
C GLU A 154 -37.59 -23.26 -46.60
N GLU A 155 -37.66 -24.53 -46.18
CA GLU A 155 -36.81 -25.09 -45.13
C GLU A 155 -35.32 -25.03 -45.47
N ASP A 156 -34.96 -25.22 -46.75
CA ASP A 156 -33.57 -25.14 -47.20
C ASP A 156 -33.03 -23.71 -47.03
N VAL A 157 -33.84 -22.70 -47.37
CA VAL A 157 -33.51 -21.29 -47.13
C VAL A 157 -33.35 -21.02 -45.63
N ARG A 158 -34.27 -21.54 -44.80
CA ARG A 158 -34.23 -21.35 -43.34
C ARG A 158 -32.93 -21.89 -42.74
N VAL A 159 -32.49 -23.09 -43.14
CA VAL A 159 -31.23 -23.69 -42.69
C VAL A 159 -30.04 -22.86 -43.14
N LEU A 160 -30.01 -22.39 -44.39
CA LEU A 160 -28.92 -21.52 -44.84
C LEU A 160 -28.81 -20.27 -43.95
N LEU A 161 -29.92 -19.59 -43.71
CA LEU A 161 -29.93 -18.35 -42.93
C LEU A 161 -29.56 -18.58 -41.46
N GLU A 162 -29.94 -19.72 -40.88
CA GLU A 162 -29.55 -20.09 -39.52
C GLU A 162 -28.07 -20.45 -39.42
N VAL A 163 -27.57 -21.31 -40.30
CA VAL A 163 -26.15 -21.70 -40.33
C VAL A 163 -25.29 -20.47 -40.60
N TRP A 164 -25.67 -19.63 -41.55
CA TRP A 164 -24.98 -18.37 -41.84
C TRP A 164 -24.87 -17.50 -40.58
N TRP A 165 -25.99 -17.20 -39.91
CA TRP A 165 -25.94 -16.32 -38.75
C TRP A 165 -25.14 -16.93 -37.58
N GLU A 166 -25.26 -18.23 -37.34
CA GLU A 166 -24.50 -18.91 -36.29
C GLU A 166 -23.00 -18.99 -36.61
N LEU A 167 -22.59 -19.05 -37.88
CA LEU A 167 -21.20 -18.88 -38.28
C LEU A 167 -20.67 -17.48 -37.93
N TRP A 168 -21.48 -16.44 -38.14
CA TRP A 168 -21.11 -15.05 -37.85
C TRP A 168 -21.01 -14.72 -36.36
N LYS A 169 -21.76 -15.43 -35.50
CA LYS A 169 -21.60 -15.35 -34.04
C LYS A 169 -20.24 -15.88 -33.56
N GLY A 170 -19.63 -16.78 -34.33
CA GLY A 170 -18.36 -17.40 -34.01
C GLY A 170 -18.40 -18.29 -32.76
N LYS A 171 -17.21 -18.68 -32.25
CA LYS A 171 -17.09 -19.52 -31.04
C LYS A 171 -17.45 -18.78 -29.74
N GLY A 172 -17.64 -17.45 -29.78
CA GLY A 172 -18.18 -16.66 -28.67
C GLY A 172 -17.50 -16.86 -27.31
N GLY A 173 -16.16 -16.88 -27.25
CA GLY A 173 -15.40 -17.05 -26.00
C GLY A 173 -15.65 -18.37 -25.24
N ARG A 174 -16.40 -19.31 -25.83
CA ARG A 174 -16.69 -20.60 -25.21
C ARG A 174 -15.44 -21.47 -25.21
N GLN A 175 -15.17 -22.12 -24.07
CA GLN A 175 -14.20 -23.21 -24.02
C GLN A 175 -14.69 -24.37 -24.88
N GLU A 176 -13.76 -24.97 -25.63
CA GLU A 176 -14.03 -26.16 -26.44
C GLU A 176 -14.50 -27.30 -25.53
N ASP A 177 -15.70 -27.81 -25.79
CA ASP A 177 -16.24 -28.95 -25.05
C ASP A 177 -15.51 -30.24 -25.46
N ASP A 178 -15.54 -31.26 -24.60
CA ASP A 178 -14.85 -32.53 -24.86
C ASP A 178 -15.26 -33.18 -26.21
N LEU A 179 -16.52 -33.03 -26.64
CA LEU A 179 -16.99 -33.45 -27.98
C LEU A 179 -16.41 -32.63 -29.12
N ASP A 180 -16.12 -31.33 -28.92
CA ASP A 180 -15.43 -30.51 -29.93
C ASP A 180 -14.01 -31.02 -30.14
N LYS A 181 -13.29 -31.27 -29.04
CA LYS A 181 -11.93 -31.83 -29.08
C LYS A 181 -11.92 -33.20 -29.73
N VAL A 182 -12.87 -34.07 -29.37
CA VAL A 182 -13.01 -35.39 -29.99
C VAL A 182 -13.26 -35.25 -31.49
N PHE A 183 -14.18 -34.37 -31.91
CA PHE A 183 -14.48 -34.13 -33.32
C PHE A 183 -13.27 -33.59 -34.09
N ILE A 184 -12.54 -32.60 -33.54
CA ILE A 184 -11.31 -32.05 -34.12
C ILE A 184 -10.24 -33.14 -34.27
N ASN A 185 -10.05 -33.99 -33.26
CA ASN A 185 -9.10 -35.10 -33.30
C ASN A 185 -9.48 -36.14 -34.36
N GLN A 186 -10.78 -36.46 -34.50
CA GLN A 186 -11.25 -37.34 -35.57
C GLN A 186 -11.05 -36.72 -36.95
N TRP A 187 -11.39 -35.45 -37.11
CA TRP A 187 -11.22 -34.72 -38.36
C TRP A 187 -9.75 -34.70 -38.80
N THR A 188 -8.85 -34.31 -37.90
CA THR A 188 -7.40 -34.24 -38.18
C THR A 188 -6.80 -35.60 -38.47
N ARG A 189 -7.21 -36.67 -37.76
CA ARG A 189 -6.78 -38.04 -38.08
C ARG A 189 -7.16 -38.43 -39.50
N LEU A 190 -8.43 -38.24 -39.87
CA LEU A 190 -8.99 -38.73 -41.13
C LEU A 190 -8.57 -37.90 -42.35
N THR A 191 -8.12 -36.66 -42.15
CA THR A 191 -7.68 -35.78 -43.24
C THR A 191 -6.15 -35.80 -43.46
N ASN A 192 -5.37 -36.15 -42.44
CA ASN A 192 -3.90 -36.22 -42.54
C ASN A 192 -3.35 -37.56 -43.04
N THR A 193 -4.18 -38.57 -43.27
CA THR A 193 -3.78 -39.93 -43.70
C THR A 193 -3.45 -40.06 -45.19
N THR A 194 -3.35 -38.95 -45.93
CA THR A 194 -2.86 -38.95 -47.32
C THR A 194 -1.33 -39.10 -47.37
N GLY A 195 -0.88 -40.32 -47.07
CA GLY A 195 0.46 -40.80 -47.35
C GLY A 195 1.34 -40.95 -46.11
N LEU A 196 1.37 -42.17 -45.54
CA LEU A 196 2.59 -42.93 -45.21
C LEU A 196 2.23 -44.15 -44.35
N SER A 197 2.58 -45.33 -44.86
CA SER A 197 2.58 -46.59 -44.12
C SER A 197 3.51 -46.49 -42.88
N PRO A 198 3.16 -47.12 -41.74
CA PRO A 198 3.81 -46.82 -40.47
C PRO A 198 5.01 -47.75 -40.23
N HIS A 199 6.14 -47.58 -40.91
CA HIS A 199 7.42 -48.15 -40.45
C HIS A 199 8.58 -47.14 -40.54
N ALA A 200 9.12 -46.85 -39.35
CA ALA A 200 10.45 -46.32 -39.02
C ALA A 200 10.71 -44.81 -39.10
N ALA A 201 11.12 -44.29 -37.93
CA ALA A 201 11.64 -42.96 -37.68
C ALA A 201 12.99 -42.71 -38.38
N LYS A 202 13.14 -41.55 -39.01
CA LYS A 202 14.25 -40.58 -38.83
C LYS A 202 14.14 -39.45 -39.86
N ARG A 203 14.10 -38.21 -39.35
CA ARG A 203 14.53 -36.94 -39.97
C ARG A 203 14.42 -36.84 -41.49
N PHE A 204 13.35 -36.20 -41.98
CA PHE A 204 13.43 -35.45 -43.23
C PHE A 204 12.82 -34.05 -43.03
N LYS A 205 13.60 -33.03 -43.38
CA LYS A 205 13.15 -31.65 -43.57
C LYS A 205 12.19 -31.65 -44.75
N SER A 206 10.98 -31.12 -44.55
CA SER A 206 10.02 -30.90 -45.62
C SER A 206 10.54 -29.81 -46.56
N ASN A 207 10.74 -30.15 -47.84
CA ASN A 207 10.89 -29.18 -48.91
C ASN A 207 9.50 -28.55 -49.20
N PRO A 208 9.39 -27.22 -49.29
CA PRO A 208 8.15 -26.55 -49.65
C PRO A 208 8.17 -26.24 -51.14
N ASP A 209 7.88 -27.20 -52.02
CA ASP A 209 7.68 -26.91 -53.45
C ASP A 209 6.87 -28.04 -54.13
N THR A 210 5.58 -28.10 -53.81
CA THR A 210 4.57 -28.67 -54.71
C THR A 210 3.34 -27.76 -54.66
N PRO A 211 3.00 -27.05 -55.76
CA PRO A 211 1.83 -26.19 -55.80
C PRO A 211 0.58 -27.05 -55.99
N THR A 212 -0.04 -27.48 -54.89
CA THR A 212 -1.48 -27.77 -54.89
C THR A 212 -2.20 -26.41 -54.90
N SER A 213 -2.98 -26.17 -55.94
CA SER A 213 -3.80 -24.97 -56.13
C SER A 213 -4.51 -24.56 -54.85
N PRO A 214 -4.40 -23.30 -54.37
CA PRO A 214 -5.12 -22.87 -53.19
C PRO A 214 -6.62 -22.85 -53.52
N SER A 215 -7.38 -23.77 -52.94
CA SER A 215 -8.84 -23.70 -52.93
C SER A 215 -9.24 -22.38 -52.28
N THR A 216 -9.73 -21.46 -53.10
CA THR A 216 -10.08 -20.08 -52.75
C THR A 216 -11.10 -20.04 -51.62
N THR A 217 -10.72 -19.42 -50.50
CA THR A 217 -11.44 -19.47 -49.23
C THR A 217 -12.26 -18.18 -49.04
N ASP A 218 -13.51 -18.13 -49.52
CA ASP A 218 -14.38 -16.95 -49.33
C ASP A 218 -15.82 -17.36 -48.95
N VAL A 219 -16.05 -17.53 -47.64
CA VAL A 219 -17.33 -17.91 -47.03
C VAL A 219 -18.45 -16.92 -47.35
N LEU A 220 -18.15 -15.62 -47.39
CA LEU A 220 -19.14 -14.58 -47.68
C LEU A 220 -19.67 -14.72 -49.12
N SER A 221 -18.78 -14.95 -50.08
CA SER A 221 -19.17 -15.15 -51.47
C SER A 221 -20.06 -16.39 -51.66
N ILE A 222 -19.77 -17.48 -50.94
CA ILE A 222 -20.53 -18.74 -51.00
C ILE A 222 -21.98 -18.53 -50.55
N VAL A 223 -22.20 -17.86 -49.40
CA VAL A 223 -23.55 -17.66 -48.85
C VAL A 223 -24.36 -16.61 -49.61
N PHE A 224 -23.70 -15.57 -50.16
CA PHE A 224 -24.37 -14.56 -51.01
C PHE A 224 -24.86 -15.17 -52.33
N HIS A 225 -24.02 -15.95 -53.01
CA HIS A 225 -24.40 -16.63 -54.25
C HIS A 225 -25.54 -17.63 -54.02
N ALA A 226 -25.47 -18.40 -52.92
CA ALA A 226 -26.53 -19.33 -52.55
C ALA A 226 -27.88 -18.63 -52.34
N LEU A 227 -27.88 -17.48 -51.66
CA LEU A 227 -29.10 -16.70 -51.45
C LEU A 227 -29.65 -16.12 -52.77
N GLU A 228 -28.77 -15.67 -53.67
CA GLU A 228 -29.18 -15.15 -54.97
C GLU A 228 -29.86 -16.23 -55.85
N GLU A 229 -29.33 -17.46 -55.86
CA GLU A 229 -29.97 -18.60 -56.56
C GLU A 229 -31.33 -18.97 -55.95
N MET A 230 -31.47 -18.82 -54.63
CA MET A 230 -32.68 -19.21 -53.90
C MET A 230 -33.71 -18.09 -53.75
N LYS A 231 -33.45 -16.86 -54.25
CA LYS A 231 -34.28 -15.67 -54.00
C LYS A 231 -35.76 -15.82 -54.33
N GLU A 232 -36.10 -16.68 -55.29
CA GLU A 232 -37.49 -16.93 -55.69
C GLU A 232 -38.26 -17.82 -54.68
N HIS A 233 -37.55 -18.60 -53.86
CA HIS A 233 -38.14 -19.55 -52.92
C HIS A 233 -38.50 -18.95 -51.55
N LEU A 234 -38.18 -17.66 -51.32
CA LEU A 234 -38.64 -16.94 -50.13
C LEU A 234 -40.11 -16.53 -50.32
N SER A 235 -40.96 -16.96 -49.39
CA SER A 235 -42.42 -16.82 -49.45
C SER A 235 -42.99 -15.87 -48.39
N THR A 236 -42.20 -15.53 -47.35
CA THR A 236 -42.65 -14.75 -46.19
C THR A 236 -41.74 -13.55 -45.90
N SER A 237 -42.32 -12.48 -45.35
CA SER A 237 -41.60 -11.26 -44.94
C SER A 237 -40.55 -11.54 -43.88
N ASP A 238 -40.82 -12.40 -42.89
CA ASP A 238 -39.85 -12.77 -41.85
C ASP A 238 -38.59 -13.43 -42.40
N LEU A 239 -38.71 -14.29 -43.43
CA LEU A 239 -37.55 -14.89 -44.10
C LEU A 239 -36.76 -13.83 -44.88
N CYS A 240 -37.45 -12.88 -45.53
CA CYS A 240 -36.80 -11.76 -46.21
C CYS A 240 -36.07 -10.86 -45.21
N TYR A 241 -36.69 -10.52 -44.08
CA TYR A 241 -36.07 -9.71 -43.02
C TYR A 241 -34.84 -10.39 -42.42
N ARG A 242 -34.90 -11.71 -42.18
CA ARG A 242 -33.75 -12.49 -41.72
C ARG A 242 -32.63 -12.52 -42.77
N ALA A 243 -32.97 -12.74 -44.03
CA ALA A 243 -32.00 -12.75 -45.12
C ALA A 243 -31.29 -11.40 -45.28
N LEU A 244 -32.05 -10.31 -45.33
CA LEU A 244 -31.51 -8.95 -45.40
C LEU A 244 -30.67 -8.59 -44.18
N SER A 245 -31.13 -8.94 -42.97
CA SER A 245 -30.36 -8.70 -41.74
C SER A 245 -29.02 -9.44 -41.77
N ASN A 246 -29.00 -10.71 -42.17
CA ASN A 246 -27.76 -11.47 -42.31
C ASN A 246 -26.83 -10.87 -43.37
N CYS A 247 -27.38 -10.44 -44.52
CA CYS A 247 -26.59 -9.77 -45.56
C CYS A 247 -25.96 -8.48 -45.01
N LEU A 248 -26.76 -7.59 -44.44
CA LEU A 248 -26.33 -6.29 -43.94
C LEU A 248 -25.34 -6.41 -42.78
N ASP A 249 -25.59 -7.29 -41.81
CA ASP A 249 -24.64 -7.57 -40.73
C ASP A 249 -23.33 -8.15 -41.25
N SER A 250 -23.40 -9.05 -42.25
CA SER A 250 -22.20 -9.64 -42.84
C SER A 250 -21.39 -8.62 -43.63
N LEU A 251 -22.05 -7.73 -44.37
CA LEU A 251 -21.42 -6.60 -45.04
C LEU A 251 -20.74 -5.68 -44.04
N TYR A 252 -21.48 -5.30 -43.00
CA TYR A 252 -21.00 -4.41 -41.96
C TYR A 252 -19.75 -4.95 -41.27
N THR A 253 -19.86 -6.15 -40.71
CA THR A 253 -18.80 -6.81 -39.93
C THR A 253 -17.58 -7.22 -40.76
N SER A 254 -17.75 -7.46 -42.07
CA SER A 254 -16.66 -7.93 -42.93
C SER A 254 -15.95 -6.80 -43.67
N HIS A 255 -16.68 -5.75 -44.10
CA HIS A 255 -16.15 -4.66 -44.95
C HIS A 255 -16.12 -3.27 -44.31
N LEU A 256 -16.98 -2.96 -43.33
CA LEU A 256 -17.16 -1.60 -42.81
C LEU A 256 -16.49 -1.37 -41.45
N ILE A 257 -16.17 -2.44 -40.71
CA ILE A 257 -15.45 -2.36 -39.43
C ILE A 257 -14.21 -3.26 -39.41
N ASP A 258 -13.15 -2.75 -38.77
CA ASP A 258 -11.89 -3.48 -38.54
C ASP A 258 -11.61 -3.72 -37.05
N GLN A 259 -12.31 -3.03 -36.15
CA GLN A 259 -12.23 -3.21 -34.70
C GLN A 259 -13.63 -3.43 -34.11
N ALA A 260 -13.70 -4.15 -32.98
CA ALA A 260 -14.95 -4.35 -32.26
C ALA A 260 -15.46 -3.04 -31.67
N ILE A 261 -16.71 -2.70 -31.95
CA ILE A 261 -17.35 -1.50 -31.41
C ILE A 261 -17.92 -1.83 -30.03
N ILE A 262 -17.36 -1.21 -29.00
CA ILE A 262 -17.85 -1.34 -27.62
C ILE A 262 -18.97 -0.31 -27.44
N LEU A 263 -20.20 -0.78 -27.40
CA LEU A 263 -21.36 0.07 -27.11
C LEU A 263 -21.39 0.44 -25.62
N PRO A 264 -21.82 1.67 -25.24
CA PRO A 264 -22.10 2.00 -23.85
C PRO A 264 -23.12 1.04 -23.23
N ALA A 265 -22.95 0.69 -21.95
CA ALA A 265 -23.81 -0.28 -21.26
C ALA A 265 -25.30 0.09 -21.31
N GLU A 266 -25.62 1.38 -21.30
CA GLU A 266 -26.99 1.89 -21.43
C GLU A 266 -27.62 1.55 -22.79
N VAL A 267 -26.89 1.83 -23.88
CA VAL A 267 -27.33 1.52 -25.25
C VAL A 267 -27.44 0.01 -25.46
N GLN A 268 -26.51 -0.76 -24.89
CA GLN A 268 -26.60 -2.22 -24.89
C GLN A 268 -27.87 -2.70 -24.17
N LEU A 269 -28.17 -2.16 -22.98
CA LEU A 269 -29.36 -2.55 -22.22
C LEU A 269 -30.64 -2.21 -22.99
N GLN A 270 -30.73 -1.02 -23.58
CA GLN A 270 -31.88 -0.59 -24.39
C GLN A 270 -32.13 -1.55 -25.57
N SER A 271 -31.07 -1.93 -26.30
CA SER A 271 -31.17 -2.88 -27.39
C SER A 271 -31.64 -4.26 -26.91
N LEU A 272 -31.08 -4.75 -25.79
CA LEU A 272 -31.47 -6.04 -25.22
C LEU A 272 -32.92 -6.01 -24.74
N THR A 273 -33.36 -4.93 -24.10
CA THR A 273 -34.74 -4.77 -23.63
C THR A 273 -35.73 -4.81 -24.79
N SER A 274 -35.43 -4.12 -25.89
CA SER A 274 -36.28 -4.13 -27.08
C SER A 274 -36.46 -5.54 -27.66
N THR A 275 -35.36 -6.29 -27.84
CA THR A 275 -35.38 -7.67 -28.34
C THR A 275 -36.10 -8.63 -27.38
N VAL A 276 -35.80 -8.56 -26.08
CA VAL A 276 -36.34 -9.49 -25.07
C VAL A 276 -37.85 -9.27 -24.90
N THR A 277 -38.32 -8.02 -24.90
CA THR A 277 -39.75 -7.69 -24.71
C THR A 277 -40.60 -8.15 -25.89
N VAL A 278 -40.12 -7.96 -27.13
CA VAL A 278 -40.81 -8.49 -28.32
C VAL A 278 -40.84 -10.01 -28.32
N ARG A 279 -39.71 -10.68 -28.01
CA ARG A 279 -39.68 -12.15 -27.90
C ARG A 279 -40.60 -12.67 -26.79
N LYS A 280 -40.76 -11.94 -25.69
CA LYS A 280 -41.67 -12.28 -24.60
C LYS A 280 -43.14 -12.22 -25.02
N ARG A 281 -43.55 -11.22 -25.82
CA ARG A 281 -44.93 -11.10 -26.32
C ARG A 281 -45.30 -12.22 -27.29
N HIS A 282 -44.34 -12.69 -28.08
CA HIS A 282 -44.55 -13.74 -29.08
C HIS A 282 -44.37 -15.17 -28.54
N ALA A 283 -43.82 -15.34 -27.34
CA ALA A 283 -43.67 -16.65 -26.70
C ALA A 283 -44.92 -17.00 -25.89
N GLY A 284 -45.49 -18.19 -26.12
CA GLY A 284 -46.56 -18.73 -25.27
C GLY A 284 -46.10 -18.88 -23.81
N ILE A 285 -47.04 -18.71 -22.87
CA ILE A 285 -46.83 -18.57 -21.41
C ILE A 285 -45.98 -19.70 -20.79
N GLU A 286 -45.93 -20.88 -21.40
CA GLU A 286 -45.28 -22.07 -20.82
C GLU A 286 -43.81 -22.32 -21.22
N LYS A 287 -43.16 -21.48 -22.06
CA LYS A 287 -41.80 -21.76 -22.58
C LYS A 287 -40.78 -20.60 -22.54
N PHE A 288 -41.05 -19.49 -21.87
CA PHE A 288 -40.16 -18.32 -21.89
C PHE A 288 -39.05 -18.40 -20.81
N ASP A 289 -37.85 -18.85 -21.18
CA ASP A 289 -36.65 -18.76 -20.35
C ASP A 289 -35.93 -17.42 -20.58
N LEU A 290 -36.11 -16.47 -19.65
CA LEU A 290 -35.54 -15.13 -19.73
C LEU A 290 -34.01 -15.15 -19.88
N VAL A 291 -33.30 -16.03 -19.18
CA VAL A 291 -31.83 -16.06 -19.15
C VAL A 291 -31.29 -16.53 -20.50
N GLN A 292 -31.90 -17.56 -21.08
CA GLN A 292 -31.54 -18.04 -22.43
C GLN A 292 -31.85 -16.99 -23.50
N VAL A 293 -32.96 -16.29 -23.38
CA VAL A 293 -33.36 -15.24 -24.33
C VAL A 293 -32.40 -14.05 -24.27
N ILE A 294 -32.01 -13.59 -23.07
CA ILE A 294 -31.01 -12.54 -22.88
C ILE A 294 -29.67 -12.98 -23.45
N SER A 295 -29.21 -14.19 -23.12
CA SER A 295 -27.93 -14.72 -23.61
C SER A 295 -27.87 -14.78 -25.14
N LYS A 296 -28.97 -15.21 -25.78
CA LYS A 296 -29.07 -15.25 -27.23
C LYS A 296 -29.09 -13.85 -27.84
N ALA A 297 -29.87 -12.93 -27.28
CA ALA A 297 -29.91 -11.53 -27.72
C ALA A 297 -28.55 -10.83 -27.56
N HIS A 298 -27.84 -11.10 -26.47
CA HIS A 298 -26.49 -10.58 -26.23
C HIS A 298 -25.49 -11.12 -27.24
N SER A 299 -25.53 -12.42 -27.54
CA SER A 299 -24.70 -13.03 -28.58
C SER A 299 -25.02 -12.47 -29.98
N ASP A 300 -26.31 -12.25 -30.30
CA ASP A 300 -26.74 -11.63 -31.55
C ASP A 300 -26.19 -10.18 -31.65
N LEU A 301 -26.31 -9.38 -30.59
CA LEU A 301 -25.84 -8.00 -30.54
C LEU A 301 -24.32 -7.90 -30.68
N LYS A 302 -23.58 -8.77 -29.99
CA LYS A 302 -22.11 -8.83 -30.05
C LYS A 302 -21.63 -9.21 -31.44
N ALA A 303 -22.24 -10.22 -32.07
CA ALA A 303 -21.90 -10.65 -33.42
C ALA A 303 -22.04 -9.51 -34.44
N ALA A 304 -23.06 -8.66 -34.27
CA ALA A 304 -23.32 -7.55 -35.16
C ALA A 304 -22.34 -6.36 -35.01
N HIS A 305 -21.58 -6.29 -33.91
CA HIS A 305 -20.62 -5.20 -33.61
C HIS A 305 -19.15 -5.66 -33.58
N THR A 306 -18.89 -6.94 -33.85
CA THR A 306 -17.55 -7.52 -33.86
C THR A 306 -17.12 -7.80 -35.31
N PRO A 307 -15.90 -7.44 -35.72
CA PRO A 307 -15.39 -7.77 -37.05
C PRO A 307 -15.47 -9.28 -37.31
N SER A 308 -15.98 -9.64 -38.49
CA SER A 308 -16.10 -11.03 -38.90
C SER A 308 -14.72 -11.64 -39.11
N GLN A 309 -14.56 -12.90 -38.70
CA GLN A 309 -13.38 -13.72 -39.06
C GLN A 309 -13.35 -14.09 -40.55
N PHE A 310 -14.48 -13.94 -41.26
CA PHE A 310 -14.62 -14.26 -42.68
C PHE A 310 -14.39 -13.02 -43.54
N LYS A 311 -13.12 -12.59 -43.64
CA LYS A 311 -12.76 -11.46 -44.50
C LYS A 311 -12.89 -11.86 -45.98
N PRO A 312 -13.61 -11.09 -46.81
CA PRO A 312 -13.89 -11.44 -48.19
C PRO A 312 -12.66 -11.24 -49.08
N CYS A 313 -12.46 -12.18 -49.99
CA CYS A 313 -11.31 -12.19 -50.92
C CYS A 313 -11.75 -12.04 -52.38
N ARG A 314 -12.98 -12.46 -52.72
CA ARG A 314 -13.55 -12.47 -54.08
C ARG A 314 -14.63 -11.42 -54.28
N MET A 315 -15.35 -11.07 -53.21
CA MET A 315 -16.46 -10.12 -53.28
C MET A 315 -16.03 -8.74 -52.76
N THR A 316 -16.17 -7.72 -53.59
CA THR A 316 -15.95 -6.32 -53.17
C THR A 316 -17.20 -5.77 -52.46
N LEU A 317 -17.02 -4.75 -51.62
CA LEU A 317 -18.14 -4.08 -50.94
C LEU A 317 -19.19 -3.59 -51.94
N MET A 318 -18.78 -2.99 -53.07
CA MET A 318 -19.70 -2.48 -54.08
C MET A 318 -20.53 -3.59 -54.74
N GLN A 319 -19.91 -4.72 -55.07
CA GLN A 319 -20.63 -5.89 -55.60
C GLN A 319 -21.65 -6.41 -54.58
N ALA A 320 -21.26 -6.46 -53.31
CA ALA A 320 -22.10 -7.00 -52.26
C ALA A 320 -23.29 -6.07 -51.93
N LEU A 321 -23.09 -4.75 -51.93
CA LEU A 321 -24.18 -3.76 -51.86
C LEU A 321 -25.13 -3.85 -53.07
N GLN A 322 -24.58 -4.08 -54.27
CA GLN A 322 -25.38 -4.26 -55.48
C GLN A 322 -26.27 -5.49 -55.41
N THR A 323 -25.73 -6.63 -54.95
CA THR A 323 -26.52 -7.85 -54.74
C THR A 323 -27.65 -7.61 -53.74
N VAL A 324 -27.40 -6.95 -52.60
CA VAL A 324 -28.44 -6.64 -51.61
C VAL A 324 -29.51 -5.70 -52.20
N SER A 325 -29.11 -4.66 -52.93
CA SER A 325 -30.06 -3.74 -53.59
C SER A 325 -30.96 -4.47 -54.60
N GLN A 326 -30.42 -5.40 -55.38
CA GLN A 326 -31.19 -6.23 -56.31
C GLN A 326 -32.17 -7.16 -55.59
N LEU A 327 -31.77 -7.76 -54.47
CA LEU A 327 -32.65 -8.60 -53.65
C LEU A 327 -33.81 -7.79 -53.05
N ILE A 328 -33.52 -6.59 -52.53
CA ILE A 328 -34.56 -5.67 -52.01
C ILE A 328 -35.58 -5.37 -53.10
N GLN A 329 -35.13 -4.91 -54.28
CA GLN A 329 -36.03 -4.59 -55.39
C GLN A 329 -36.84 -5.79 -55.89
N ALA A 330 -36.26 -6.99 -55.88
CA ALA A 330 -36.94 -8.22 -56.29
C ALA A 330 -38.06 -8.61 -55.31
N TRP A 331 -37.80 -8.51 -54.00
CA TRP A 331 -38.77 -8.86 -52.96
C TRP A 331 -39.82 -7.76 -52.72
N GLU A 332 -39.46 -6.49 -52.91
CA GLU A 332 -40.37 -5.35 -52.90
C GLU A 332 -41.43 -5.49 -54.01
N LYS A 333 -41.02 -5.80 -55.25
CA LYS A 333 -41.95 -6.09 -56.36
C LYS A 333 -42.90 -7.26 -56.09
N ARG A 334 -42.53 -8.17 -55.18
CA ARG A 334 -43.35 -9.33 -54.77
C ARG A 334 -44.23 -9.02 -53.56
N GLY A 335 -44.20 -7.80 -53.03
CA GLY A 335 -44.96 -7.38 -51.85
C GLY A 335 -44.49 -8.05 -50.55
N LEU A 336 -43.25 -8.56 -50.50
CA LEU A 336 -42.73 -9.28 -49.33
C LEU A 336 -42.07 -8.37 -48.29
N LEU A 337 -41.85 -7.08 -48.62
CA LEU A 337 -41.18 -6.10 -47.76
C LEU A 337 -42.12 -4.99 -47.26
N GLU A 338 -43.40 -5.04 -47.62
CA GLU A 338 -44.42 -4.11 -47.11
C GLU A 338 -44.99 -4.63 -45.78
N MET A 339 -45.00 -3.78 -44.76
CA MET A 339 -45.61 -4.10 -43.47
C MET A 339 -47.13 -4.00 -43.58
N THR A 340 -47.85 -5.08 -43.25
CA THR A 340 -49.28 -5.03 -42.97
C THR A 340 -49.53 -4.27 -41.65
N ASP A 341 -50.65 -3.54 -41.53
CA ASP A 341 -51.07 -2.65 -40.42
C ASP A 341 -51.17 -3.29 -39.00
N SER A 342 -50.30 -4.23 -38.64
CA SER A 342 -50.18 -4.76 -37.29
C SER A 342 -49.29 -3.84 -36.46
N SER A 343 -49.84 -3.33 -35.36
CA SER A 343 -49.16 -2.47 -34.38
C SER A 343 -47.99 -3.11 -33.62
N ASP A 344 -47.63 -4.37 -33.91
CA ASP A 344 -46.54 -5.09 -33.23
C ASP A 344 -45.46 -5.52 -34.25
N PRO A 345 -44.22 -5.01 -34.15
CA PRO A 345 -43.12 -5.43 -35.02
C PRO A 345 -42.57 -6.80 -34.60
N SER A 346 -42.18 -7.61 -35.59
CA SER A 346 -41.46 -8.86 -35.32
C SER A 346 -40.01 -8.59 -34.87
N ASP A 347 -39.42 -9.52 -34.11
CA ASP A 347 -38.00 -9.44 -33.66
C ASP A 347 -37.03 -9.27 -34.85
N LEU A 348 -37.39 -9.85 -36.01
CA LEU A 348 -36.61 -9.77 -37.23
C LEU A 348 -36.75 -8.41 -37.93
N ALA A 349 -37.92 -7.77 -37.86
CA ALA A 349 -38.11 -6.42 -38.36
C ALA A 349 -37.31 -5.39 -37.55
N LEU A 350 -37.28 -5.55 -36.21
CA LEU A 350 -36.44 -4.74 -35.32
C LEU A 350 -34.94 -4.89 -35.62
N ARG A 351 -34.49 -6.14 -35.80
CA ARG A 351 -33.11 -6.41 -36.20
C ARG A 351 -32.79 -5.76 -37.54
N LEU A 352 -33.66 -5.90 -38.54
CA LEU A 352 -33.44 -5.30 -39.87
C LEU A 352 -33.34 -3.77 -39.79
N LYS A 353 -34.23 -3.10 -39.05
CA LYS A 353 -34.18 -1.65 -38.82
C LYS A 353 -32.82 -1.24 -38.23
N SER A 354 -32.38 -1.91 -37.15
CA SER A 354 -31.08 -1.64 -36.51
C SER A 354 -29.89 -1.87 -37.46
N CYS A 355 -29.92 -2.93 -38.26
CA CYS A 355 -28.86 -3.23 -39.24
C CYS A 355 -28.80 -2.17 -40.34
N LEU A 356 -29.96 -1.76 -40.88
CA LEU A 356 -30.08 -0.74 -41.92
C LEU A 356 -29.55 0.62 -41.43
N THR A 357 -29.98 1.08 -40.25
CA THR A 357 -29.50 2.34 -39.67
C THR A 357 -27.98 2.33 -39.53
N ARG A 358 -27.41 1.28 -38.93
CA ARG A 358 -25.96 1.15 -38.71
C ARG A 358 -25.15 1.10 -40.01
N VAL A 359 -25.63 0.34 -41.01
CA VAL A 359 -24.98 0.29 -42.33
C VAL A 359 -25.08 1.64 -43.03
N LEU A 360 -26.24 2.30 -43.01
CA LEU A 360 -26.42 3.63 -43.60
C LEU A 360 -25.47 4.67 -42.98
N GLU A 361 -25.42 4.77 -41.65
CA GLU A 361 -24.52 5.68 -40.93
C GLU A 361 -23.05 5.47 -41.32
N SER A 362 -22.62 4.21 -41.43
CA SER A 362 -21.22 3.90 -41.79
C SER A 362 -20.92 4.16 -43.27
N LEU A 363 -21.90 3.96 -44.16
CA LEU A 363 -21.76 4.32 -45.57
C LEU A 363 -21.76 5.85 -45.76
N GLU A 364 -22.49 6.61 -44.94
CA GLU A 364 -22.48 8.08 -44.94
C GLU A 364 -21.14 8.65 -44.46
N GLN A 365 -20.57 8.11 -43.38
CA GLN A 365 -19.23 8.50 -42.93
C GLN A 365 -18.17 8.27 -44.01
N ARG A 366 -18.34 7.19 -44.80
CA ARG A 366 -17.43 6.84 -45.89
C ARG A 366 -17.64 7.69 -47.14
N SER A 367 -18.88 8.07 -47.48
CA SER A 367 -19.16 8.93 -48.64
C SER A 367 -18.58 10.34 -48.50
N MET A 368 -18.42 10.79 -47.25
CA MET A 368 -17.75 12.04 -46.87
C MET A 368 -16.21 11.99 -46.98
N SER A 369 -15.60 10.83 -47.22
CA SER A 369 -14.16 10.69 -47.45
C SER A 369 -13.78 11.15 -48.86
N GLU A 370 -12.71 11.94 -49.01
CA GLU A 370 -12.27 12.54 -50.28
C GLU A 370 -11.69 11.54 -51.32
N THR A 371 -11.63 10.25 -50.98
CA THR A 371 -10.84 9.24 -51.70
C THR A 371 -11.61 8.42 -52.75
N MET A 372 -12.90 8.66 -53.00
CA MET A 372 -13.73 7.86 -53.91
C MET A 372 -13.90 8.48 -55.31
N ASP A 373 -13.94 7.63 -56.34
CA ASP A 373 -14.27 8.03 -57.73
C ASP A 373 -15.74 8.48 -57.85
N GLU A 374 -16.02 9.44 -58.74
CA GLU A 374 -17.37 10.01 -58.93
C GLU A 374 -18.39 8.97 -59.42
N GLY A 375 -17.97 8.01 -60.26
CA GLY A 375 -18.84 6.92 -60.72
C GLY A 375 -19.23 5.94 -59.61
N GLU A 376 -18.27 5.62 -58.73
CA GLU A 376 -18.52 4.79 -57.54
C GLU A 376 -19.40 5.52 -56.52
N ARG A 377 -19.17 6.83 -56.33
CA ARG A 377 -19.97 7.68 -55.43
C ARG A 377 -21.43 7.75 -55.86
N GLN A 378 -21.71 7.94 -57.16
CA GLN A 378 -23.09 7.94 -57.67
C GLN A 378 -23.77 6.57 -57.49
N THR A 379 -23.04 5.49 -57.72
CA THR A 379 -23.54 4.12 -57.54
C THR A 379 -23.87 3.83 -56.07
N LEU A 380 -23.01 4.27 -55.16
CA LEU A 380 -23.20 4.15 -53.71
C LEU A 380 -24.42 4.98 -53.24
N ASN A 381 -24.58 6.21 -53.72
CA ASN A 381 -25.72 7.07 -53.37
C ASN A 381 -27.05 6.45 -53.82
N ASN A 382 -27.10 5.84 -55.00
CA ASN A 382 -28.29 5.12 -55.47
C ASN A 382 -28.64 3.94 -54.53
N MET A 383 -27.64 3.16 -54.09
CA MET A 383 -27.86 2.06 -53.14
C MET A 383 -28.30 2.55 -51.76
N GLN A 384 -27.70 3.65 -51.26
CA GLN A 384 -28.14 4.30 -50.03
C GLN A 384 -29.60 4.75 -50.10
N SER A 385 -30.04 5.29 -51.25
CA SER A 385 -31.44 5.68 -51.44
C SER A 385 -32.40 4.49 -51.36
N THR A 386 -32.00 3.32 -51.90
CA THR A 386 -32.79 2.08 -51.79
C THR A 386 -32.88 1.62 -50.33
N PHE A 387 -31.77 1.66 -49.58
CA PHE A 387 -31.76 1.27 -48.18
C PHE A 387 -32.54 2.24 -47.29
N ARG A 388 -32.50 3.54 -47.61
CA ARG A 388 -33.31 4.56 -46.92
C ARG A 388 -34.80 4.38 -47.18
N GLY A 389 -35.18 4.10 -48.43
CA GLY A 389 -36.56 3.76 -48.77
C GLY A 389 -37.09 2.55 -47.99
N LEU A 390 -36.28 1.51 -47.83
CA LEU A 390 -36.62 0.34 -47.00
C LEU A 390 -36.66 0.66 -45.49
N LEU A 391 -35.77 1.55 -45.01
CA LEU A 391 -35.81 1.98 -43.62
C LEU A 391 -37.08 2.79 -43.32
N ASP A 392 -37.48 3.66 -44.24
CA ASP A 392 -38.70 4.47 -44.14
C ASP A 392 -39.96 3.59 -44.16
N SER A 393 -39.95 2.48 -44.91
CA SER A 393 -41.05 1.50 -44.92
C SER A 393 -41.15 0.67 -43.62
N LEU A 394 -40.11 0.69 -42.77
CA LEU A 394 -40.07 0.02 -41.47
C LEU A 394 -40.41 0.97 -40.30
N SER A 395 -41.19 2.02 -40.55
CA SER A 395 -41.58 3.02 -39.55
C SER A 395 -42.61 2.48 -38.55
N PHE A 396 -42.16 1.80 -37.50
CA PHE A 396 -42.95 1.54 -36.28
C PHE A 396 -42.51 2.48 -35.14
N PRO A 397 -43.41 2.83 -34.20
CA PRO A 397 -43.04 3.60 -33.03
C PRO A 397 -41.93 2.85 -32.29
N ASP A 398 -40.84 3.56 -31.96
CA ASP A 398 -39.80 2.97 -31.14
C ASP A 398 -40.45 2.46 -29.86
N THR A 399 -40.17 1.20 -29.54
CA THR A 399 -40.71 0.60 -28.33
C THR A 399 -40.05 1.34 -27.18
N GLU A 400 -40.72 2.36 -26.63
CA GLU A 400 -40.23 3.06 -25.44
C GLU A 400 -39.99 2.00 -24.38
N SER A 401 -38.71 1.67 -24.19
CA SER A 401 -38.30 0.65 -23.26
C SER A 401 -38.62 1.21 -21.88
N LYS A 402 -39.68 0.69 -21.27
CA LYS A 402 -40.11 1.13 -19.94
C LYS A 402 -38.94 0.91 -18.98
N SER A 403 -38.59 1.91 -18.17
CA SER A 403 -37.39 1.82 -17.31
C SER A 403 -37.46 0.62 -16.36
N GLY A 404 -38.65 0.15 -15.97
CA GLY A 404 -38.84 -1.08 -15.21
C GLY A 404 -38.43 -2.36 -15.94
N GLU A 405 -38.66 -2.46 -17.26
CA GLU A 405 -38.27 -3.63 -18.05
C GLU A 405 -36.74 -3.67 -18.26
N MET A 406 -36.11 -2.50 -18.45
CA MET A 406 -34.65 -2.40 -18.46
C MET A 406 -34.06 -2.87 -17.14
N ALA A 407 -34.65 -2.43 -16.03
CA ALA A 407 -34.15 -2.75 -14.71
C ALA A 407 -34.23 -4.25 -14.40
N HIS A 408 -35.36 -4.92 -14.71
CA HIS A 408 -35.47 -6.38 -14.54
C HIS A 408 -34.48 -7.17 -15.41
N ILE A 409 -34.16 -6.68 -16.62
CA ILE A 409 -33.17 -7.32 -17.50
C ILE A 409 -31.75 -7.10 -16.95
N ALA A 410 -31.43 -5.91 -16.44
CA ALA A 410 -30.15 -5.65 -15.77
C ALA A 410 -29.98 -6.52 -14.52
N VAL A 411 -31.02 -6.67 -13.70
CA VAL A 411 -31.03 -7.59 -12.54
C VAL A 411 -30.74 -9.02 -12.98
N ALA A 412 -31.43 -9.52 -14.02
CA ALA A 412 -31.20 -10.88 -14.54
C ALA A 412 -29.78 -11.07 -15.09
N ILE A 413 -29.18 -10.06 -15.74
CA ILE A 413 -27.79 -10.08 -16.20
C ILE A 413 -26.83 -10.20 -15.03
N ILE A 414 -27.03 -9.40 -13.97
CA ILE A 414 -26.17 -9.36 -12.79
C ILE A 414 -26.31 -10.64 -11.96
N ASP A 415 -27.54 -11.08 -11.64
CA ASP A 415 -27.81 -12.27 -10.83
C ASP A 415 -27.21 -13.55 -11.44
N HIS A 416 -27.32 -13.69 -12.77
CA HIS A 416 -26.84 -14.87 -13.49
C HIS A 416 -25.40 -14.72 -14.02
N ARG A 417 -24.72 -13.60 -13.73
CA ARG A 417 -23.36 -13.28 -14.18
C ARG A 417 -23.18 -13.50 -15.69
N LEU A 418 -24.13 -12.99 -16.47
CA LEU A 418 -24.06 -13.10 -17.93
C LEU A 418 -22.87 -12.32 -18.48
N GLU A 419 -22.47 -12.62 -19.71
CA GLU A 419 -21.32 -11.97 -20.34
C GLU A 419 -21.44 -10.43 -20.28
N GLY A 420 -20.36 -9.75 -19.85
CA GLY A 420 -20.34 -8.30 -19.70
C GLY A 420 -21.06 -7.73 -18.47
N PHE A 421 -21.49 -8.55 -17.50
CA PHE A 421 -22.26 -8.09 -16.33
C PHE A 421 -21.59 -6.95 -15.53
N GLN A 422 -20.26 -6.82 -15.56
CA GLN A 422 -19.52 -5.79 -14.82
C GLN A 422 -19.84 -4.36 -15.28
N ASP A 423 -20.17 -4.16 -16.56
CA ASP A 423 -20.51 -2.83 -17.06
C ASP A 423 -21.94 -2.45 -16.62
N PHE A 424 -22.82 -3.44 -16.50
CA PHE A 424 -24.17 -3.24 -15.99
C PHE A 424 -24.22 -2.97 -14.49
N THR A 425 -23.24 -3.42 -13.68
CA THR A 425 -23.21 -3.07 -12.24
C THR A 425 -22.92 -1.58 -12.01
N MET A 426 -22.09 -0.96 -12.86
CA MET A 426 -21.86 0.49 -12.83
C MET A 426 -23.11 1.29 -13.21
N LEU A 427 -23.80 0.87 -14.28
CA LEU A 427 -25.07 1.45 -14.71
C LEU A 427 -26.12 1.33 -13.58
N PHE A 428 -26.25 0.13 -13.01
CA PHE A 428 -27.17 -0.19 -11.91
C PHE A 428 -26.90 0.65 -10.65
N ALA A 429 -25.63 0.96 -10.36
CA ALA A 429 -25.23 1.81 -9.25
C ALA A 429 -25.53 3.30 -9.47
N THR A 430 -25.65 3.75 -10.73
CA THR A 430 -25.80 5.16 -11.11
C THR A 430 -27.26 5.59 -11.25
N GLU A 431 -28.16 4.67 -11.61
CA GLU A 431 -29.49 5.01 -12.08
C GLU A 431 -30.51 5.24 -10.96
N LEU A 432 -31.05 6.47 -10.91
CA LEU A 432 -32.10 6.90 -9.97
C LEU A 432 -33.50 6.80 -10.60
N SER A 433 -33.58 6.68 -11.92
CA SER A 433 -34.79 6.79 -12.77
C SER A 433 -35.52 5.48 -13.02
N TRP A 434 -34.96 4.36 -12.58
CA TRP A 434 -35.53 3.04 -12.84
C TRP A 434 -36.76 2.78 -11.97
N SER A 435 -37.84 2.31 -12.57
CA SER A 435 -39.11 2.04 -11.88
C SER A 435 -39.09 0.72 -11.08
N LEU A 436 -37.97 0.36 -10.46
CA LEU A 436 -37.91 -0.73 -9.49
C LEU A 436 -38.48 -0.25 -8.16
N SER A 437 -39.08 -1.16 -7.39
CA SER A 437 -39.30 -0.88 -5.98
C SER A 437 -37.96 -0.72 -5.27
N VAL A 438 -37.90 0.15 -4.27
CA VAL A 438 -36.67 0.36 -3.48
C VAL A 438 -36.19 -0.96 -2.85
N GLU A 439 -37.13 -1.84 -2.47
CA GLU A 439 -36.84 -3.20 -1.96
C GLU A 439 -36.19 -4.12 -3.01
N GLU A 440 -36.67 -4.12 -4.25
CA GLU A 440 -36.11 -4.94 -5.33
C GLU A 440 -34.68 -4.50 -5.68
N TRP A 441 -34.43 -3.19 -5.72
CA TRP A 441 -33.09 -2.66 -5.97
C TRP A 441 -32.11 -3.01 -4.85
N ILE A 442 -32.49 -2.81 -3.59
CA ILE A 442 -31.67 -3.14 -2.41
C ILE A 442 -31.40 -4.65 -2.32
N SER A 443 -32.42 -5.49 -2.54
CA SER A 443 -32.26 -6.95 -2.49
C SER A 443 -31.31 -7.49 -3.56
N CYS A 444 -31.31 -6.87 -4.76
CA CYS A 444 -30.34 -7.19 -5.81
C CYS A 444 -28.90 -6.87 -5.38
N LEU A 445 -28.66 -5.69 -4.81
CA LEU A 445 -27.34 -5.31 -4.27
C LEU A 445 -26.89 -6.27 -3.15
N GLU A 446 -27.81 -6.64 -2.27
CA GLU A 446 -27.53 -7.51 -1.13
C GLU A 446 -27.17 -8.95 -1.56
N ARG A 447 -27.85 -9.50 -2.56
CA ARG A 447 -27.55 -10.83 -3.12
C ARG A 447 -26.24 -10.84 -3.92
N ASN A 448 -25.89 -9.72 -4.55
CA ASN A 448 -24.77 -9.64 -5.50
C ASN A 448 -23.59 -8.80 -5.00
N LYS A 449 -23.39 -8.63 -3.68
CA LYS A 449 -22.32 -7.79 -3.10
C LYS A 449 -20.96 -7.95 -3.80
N ASN A 450 -20.56 -9.18 -4.10
CA ASN A 450 -19.30 -9.51 -4.76
C ASN A 450 -19.15 -8.91 -6.17
N ALA A 451 -20.25 -8.65 -6.87
CA ALA A 451 -20.25 -8.03 -8.19
C ALA A 451 -20.02 -6.50 -8.14
N PHE A 452 -20.21 -5.88 -6.97
CA PHE A 452 -20.07 -4.44 -6.74
C PHE A 452 -18.75 -4.08 -6.01
N GLN A 453 -17.85 -5.04 -5.78
CA GLN A 453 -16.56 -4.85 -5.09
C GLN A 453 -15.51 -4.19 -6.00
N ARG A 454 -15.77 -2.95 -6.42
CA ARG A 454 -14.81 -2.09 -7.11
C ARG A 454 -14.93 -0.67 -6.55
N LYS A 455 -13.80 0.00 -6.33
CA LYS A 455 -13.72 1.41 -5.88
C LYS A 455 -14.74 2.33 -6.58
N ASP A 456 -14.70 2.37 -7.91
CA ASP A 456 -15.52 3.30 -8.71
C ASP A 456 -17.02 3.09 -8.48
N ILE A 457 -17.43 1.82 -8.34
CA ILE A 457 -18.82 1.43 -8.10
C ILE A 457 -19.24 1.81 -6.68
N VAL A 458 -18.39 1.58 -5.67
CA VAL A 458 -18.67 1.96 -4.28
C VAL A 458 -18.86 3.48 -4.16
N MET A 459 -17.96 4.29 -4.75
CA MET A 459 -18.10 5.75 -4.73
C MET A 459 -19.33 6.23 -5.50
N LYS A 460 -19.73 5.52 -6.56
CA LYS A 460 -20.97 5.80 -7.26
C LYS A 460 -22.20 5.48 -6.42
N LEU A 461 -22.23 4.33 -5.74
CA LEU A 461 -23.30 3.96 -4.79
C LEU A 461 -23.40 4.97 -3.64
N VAL A 462 -22.27 5.50 -3.14
CA VAL A 462 -22.26 6.59 -2.15
C VAL A 462 -22.93 7.83 -2.71
N SER A 463 -22.58 8.25 -3.92
CA SER A 463 -23.19 9.41 -4.59
C SER A 463 -24.70 9.22 -4.77
N THR A 464 -25.12 8.02 -5.15
CA THR A 464 -26.54 7.62 -5.32
C THR A 464 -27.27 7.63 -3.98
N LEU A 465 -26.68 7.12 -2.90
CA LEU A 465 -27.25 7.18 -1.55
C LEU A 465 -27.44 8.64 -1.10
N ILE A 466 -26.45 9.51 -1.33
CA ILE A 466 -26.55 10.94 -0.98
C ILE A 466 -27.70 11.60 -1.76
N ALA A 467 -27.79 11.36 -3.07
CA ALA A 467 -28.87 11.88 -3.90
C ALA A 467 -30.25 11.36 -3.47
N LYS A 468 -30.37 10.05 -3.16
CA LYS A 468 -31.63 9.46 -2.65
C LYS A 468 -32.05 10.06 -1.32
N CYS A 469 -31.12 10.28 -0.37
CA CYS A 469 -31.43 10.93 0.90
C CYS A 469 -31.93 12.38 0.76
N GLN A 470 -31.66 13.04 -0.37
CA GLN A 470 -32.16 14.39 -0.65
C GLN A 470 -33.57 14.39 -1.27
N ILE A 471 -33.96 13.30 -1.95
CA ILE A 471 -35.21 13.19 -2.71
C ILE A 471 -36.27 12.41 -1.92
N ASP A 472 -35.87 11.35 -1.23
CA ASP A 472 -36.74 10.35 -0.59
C ASP A 472 -36.72 10.49 0.94
N THR A 473 -37.88 10.31 1.57
CA THR A 473 -38.08 10.53 3.01
C THR A 473 -38.00 9.25 3.85
N GLU A 474 -37.92 8.07 3.23
CA GLU A 474 -37.91 6.81 3.96
C GLU A 474 -36.52 6.45 4.52
N VAL A 475 -36.31 6.84 5.77
CA VAL A 475 -35.05 6.70 6.52
C VAL A 475 -34.57 5.24 6.62
N GLU A 476 -35.49 4.28 6.75
CA GLU A 476 -35.14 2.86 6.95
C GLU A 476 -34.44 2.25 5.71
N TYR A 477 -34.87 2.61 4.51
CA TYR A 477 -34.22 2.18 3.27
C TYR A 477 -32.85 2.81 3.11
N CYS A 478 -32.72 4.11 3.39
CA CYS A 478 -31.42 4.80 3.34
C CYS A 478 -30.43 4.18 4.33
N ARG A 479 -30.89 3.77 5.52
CA ARG A 479 -30.07 3.08 6.52
C ARG A 479 -29.62 1.70 6.01
N LYS A 480 -30.55 0.89 5.49
CA LYS A 480 -30.23 -0.43 4.93
C LYS A 480 -29.25 -0.34 3.75
N LEU A 481 -29.45 0.63 2.87
CA LEU A 481 -28.55 0.88 1.73
C LEU A 481 -27.15 1.29 2.20
N LYS A 482 -27.05 2.22 3.17
CA LYS A 482 -25.79 2.61 3.80
C LYS A 482 -25.06 1.38 4.34
N ASP A 483 -25.74 0.50 5.07
CA ASP A 483 -25.13 -0.71 5.64
C ASP A 483 -24.61 -1.67 4.56
N ILE A 484 -25.34 -1.82 3.44
CA ILE A 484 -24.87 -2.63 2.31
C ILE A 484 -23.63 -2.02 1.66
N ILE A 485 -23.59 -0.70 1.43
CA ILE A 485 -22.42 -0.02 0.86
C ILE A 485 -21.21 -0.17 1.76
N VAL A 486 -21.38 0.01 3.08
CA VAL A 486 -20.31 -0.19 4.07
C VAL A 486 -19.83 -1.65 4.07
N ASN A 487 -20.72 -2.63 3.91
CA ASN A 487 -20.35 -4.03 3.77
C ASN A 487 -19.55 -4.30 2.47
N ILE A 488 -19.95 -3.73 1.34
CA ILE A 488 -19.23 -3.87 0.07
C ILE A 488 -17.83 -3.25 0.19
N PHE A 489 -17.72 -2.06 0.80
CA PHE A 489 -16.44 -1.42 1.10
C PHE A 489 -15.55 -2.28 2.00
N ALA A 490 -16.12 -2.92 3.03
CA ALA A 490 -15.37 -3.74 3.99
C ALA A 490 -14.70 -4.96 3.33
N GLU A 491 -15.23 -5.45 2.22
CA GLU A 491 -14.67 -6.58 1.44
C GLU A 491 -13.65 -6.14 0.38
N LEU A 492 -13.42 -4.83 0.18
CA LEU A 492 -12.42 -4.36 -0.79
C LEU A 492 -10.97 -4.76 -0.38
N PRO A 493 -10.08 -4.97 -1.36
CA PRO A 493 -8.63 -5.05 -1.12
C PRO A 493 -8.10 -3.80 -0.39
N LEU A 494 -7.03 -3.95 0.39
CA LEU A 494 -6.47 -2.83 1.18
C LEU A 494 -6.06 -1.62 0.32
N THR A 495 -5.51 -1.87 -0.87
CA THR A 495 -5.16 -0.82 -1.84
C THR A 495 -6.38 -0.02 -2.25
N GLU A 496 -7.47 -0.70 -2.65
CA GLU A 496 -8.72 -0.05 -3.01
C GLU A 496 -9.35 0.66 -1.80
N LYS A 497 -9.37 0.05 -0.59
CA LYS A 497 -9.83 0.70 0.64
C LYS A 497 -9.13 2.03 0.88
N ASN A 498 -7.81 2.08 0.74
CA ASN A 498 -7.04 3.31 0.93
C ASN A 498 -7.39 4.37 -0.11
N THR A 499 -7.53 3.99 -1.38
CA THR A 499 -7.95 4.95 -2.42
C THR A 499 -9.38 5.45 -2.22
N THR A 500 -10.30 4.60 -1.76
CA THR A 500 -11.68 4.98 -1.44
C THR A 500 -11.74 5.88 -0.21
N LEU A 501 -10.98 5.60 0.85
CA LEU A 501 -10.90 6.45 2.05
C LEU A 501 -10.33 7.83 1.73
N ALA A 502 -9.31 7.90 0.87
CA ALA A 502 -8.76 9.17 0.41
C ALA A 502 -9.79 9.99 -0.36
N GLU A 503 -10.54 9.36 -1.27
CA GLU A 503 -11.61 10.03 -2.02
C GLU A 503 -12.76 10.46 -1.09
N MET A 504 -13.17 9.63 -0.14
CA MET A 504 -14.17 9.98 0.87
C MET A 504 -13.78 11.22 1.69
N LEU A 505 -12.50 11.35 2.05
CA LEU A 505 -11.97 12.54 2.73
C LEU A 505 -12.03 13.81 1.88
N THR A 506 -11.93 13.68 0.54
CA THR A 506 -12.15 14.82 -0.38
C THR A 506 -13.62 15.26 -0.41
N CYS A 507 -14.56 14.33 -0.21
CA CYS A 507 -15.98 14.66 -0.11
C CYS A 507 -16.32 15.35 1.22
N SER A 508 -15.81 14.83 2.34
CA SER A 508 -16.07 15.37 3.68
C SER A 508 -15.08 14.84 4.71
N LYS A 509 -14.61 15.71 5.62
CA LYS A 509 -13.82 15.31 6.80
C LYS A 509 -14.59 14.33 7.71
N LYS A 510 -15.93 14.42 7.71
CA LYS A 510 -16.85 13.52 8.44
C LYS A 510 -17.34 12.34 7.60
N GLY A 511 -16.82 12.13 6.39
CA GLY A 511 -17.21 11.04 5.48
C GLY A 511 -18.70 11.01 5.20
N LEU A 512 -19.28 9.81 5.17
CA LEU A 512 -20.73 9.60 4.97
C LEU A 512 -21.58 10.38 5.97
N GLN A 513 -21.16 10.52 7.23
CA GLN A 513 -21.95 11.26 8.22
C GLN A 513 -22.01 12.77 7.94
N GLY A 514 -21.05 13.33 7.21
CA GLY A 514 -21.12 14.72 6.78
C GLY A 514 -22.08 14.94 5.60
N SER A 515 -22.37 13.89 4.85
CA SER A 515 -23.17 13.95 3.62
C SER A 515 -24.59 13.37 3.77
N LEU A 516 -24.87 12.65 4.87
CA LEU A 516 -26.15 11.98 5.13
C LEU A 516 -26.90 12.61 6.33
N PRO A 517 -28.24 12.57 6.33
CA PRO A 517 -29.03 13.02 7.48
C PRO A 517 -28.76 12.21 8.76
N GLN A 518 -28.85 12.86 9.92
CA GLN A 518 -28.54 12.24 11.23
C GLN A 518 -29.32 10.93 11.47
N ALA A 519 -30.59 10.88 11.08
CA ALA A 519 -31.47 9.71 11.27
C ALA A 519 -30.99 8.43 10.54
N VAL A 520 -30.21 8.58 9.45
CA VAL A 520 -29.62 7.47 8.68
C VAL A 520 -28.31 6.99 9.32
N THR A 521 -27.63 7.89 10.04
CA THR A 521 -26.32 7.65 10.66
C THR A 521 -26.38 7.20 12.12
N GLU A 522 -27.59 7.09 12.67
CA GLU A 522 -27.85 6.58 14.01
C GLU A 522 -27.24 5.18 14.19
N GLY A 523 -26.66 4.90 15.36
CA GLY A 523 -25.96 3.65 15.66
C GLY A 523 -24.43 3.65 15.41
N PHE A 524 -23.89 4.61 14.66
CA PHE A 524 -22.43 4.68 14.39
C PHE A 524 -21.59 4.75 15.67
N SER A 525 -22.05 5.47 16.71
CA SER A 525 -21.31 5.57 17.96
C SER A 525 -21.11 4.21 18.64
N GLU A 526 -22.07 3.30 18.50
CA GLU A 526 -21.99 1.95 19.03
C GLU A 526 -21.02 1.10 18.20
N GLU A 527 -21.11 1.19 16.87
CA GLU A 527 -20.20 0.50 15.95
C GLU A 527 -18.73 0.94 16.14
N LEU A 528 -18.50 2.26 16.31
CA LEU A 528 -17.19 2.83 16.63
C LEU A 528 -16.65 2.23 17.93
N ASN A 529 -17.46 2.21 18.99
CA ASN A 529 -17.04 1.65 20.27
C ASN A 529 -16.78 0.15 20.18
N MET A 530 -17.60 -0.61 19.44
CA MET A 530 -17.38 -2.04 19.21
C MET A 530 -16.06 -2.29 18.48
N ALA A 531 -15.77 -1.55 17.40
CA ALA A 531 -14.53 -1.71 16.65
C ALA A 531 -13.29 -1.53 17.54
N PHE A 532 -13.25 -0.47 18.36
CA PHE A 532 -12.12 -0.23 19.26
C PHE A 532 -12.07 -1.17 20.47
N ASN A 533 -13.21 -1.59 21.00
CA ASN A 533 -13.25 -2.55 22.11
C ASN A 533 -12.71 -3.93 21.67
N CYS A 534 -13.06 -4.39 20.47
CA CYS A 534 -12.53 -5.62 19.90
C CYS A 534 -11.00 -5.56 19.72
N ILE A 535 -10.47 -4.40 19.31
CA ILE A 535 -9.03 -4.19 19.12
C ILE A 535 -8.28 -4.19 20.45
N ILE A 536 -8.83 -3.55 21.49
CA ILE A 536 -8.22 -3.50 22.82
C ILE A 536 -8.24 -4.88 23.49
N GLN A 537 -9.31 -5.65 23.31
CA GLN A 537 -9.46 -6.98 23.93
C GLN A 537 -8.72 -8.10 23.16
N GLY A 538 -8.47 -7.93 21.86
CA GLY A 538 -8.00 -8.99 20.97
C GLY A 538 -6.51 -9.37 21.06
N GLY A 539 -5.66 -8.57 21.71
CA GLY A 539 -4.22 -8.86 21.79
C GLY A 539 -3.45 -8.76 20.45
N ALA A 540 -2.17 -8.44 20.53
CA ALA A 540 -1.32 -8.10 19.37
C ALA A 540 -0.75 -9.34 18.64
N GLU A 541 -1.60 -10.13 17.98
CA GLU A 541 -1.15 -11.16 17.02
C GLU A 541 -1.23 -10.64 15.57
N GLN A 542 -0.37 -11.14 14.66
CA GLN A 542 -0.29 -10.67 13.27
C GLN A 542 -1.60 -10.87 12.49
N ASN A 543 -2.31 -11.98 12.73
CA ASN A 543 -3.65 -12.23 12.15
C ASN A 543 -4.73 -11.28 12.70
N ASN A 544 -4.51 -10.69 13.88
CA ASN A 544 -5.43 -9.71 14.45
C ASN A 544 -5.25 -8.32 13.83
N LEU A 545 -4.08 -8.02 13.22
CA LEU A 545 -3.82 -6.72 12.61
C LEU A 545 -4.67 -6.49 11.35
N SER A 546 -4.79 -7.48 10.46
CA SER A 546 -5.60 -7.34 9.25
C SER A 546 -7.09 -7.15 9.56
N LEU A 547 -7.59 -7.88 10.56
CA LEU A 547 -8.96 -7.73 11.09
C LEU A 547 -9.16 -6.35 11.74
N ALA A 548 -8.18 -5.88 12.53
CA ALA A 548 -8.22 -4.55 13.14
C ALA A 548 -8.19 -3.44 12.08
N VAL A 549 -7.35 -3.57 11.04
CA VAL A 549 -7.29 -2.64 9.90
C VAL A 549 -8.63 -2.61 9.17
N ALA A 550 -9.25 -3.77 8.90
CA ALA A 550 -10.56 -3.84 8.27
C ALA A 550 -11.66 -3.20 9.13
N ALA A 551 -11.67 -3.46 10.44
CA ALA A 551 -12.63 -2.89 11.38
C ALA A 551 -12.49 -1.35 11.47
N ILE A 552 -11.25 -0.84 11.58
CA ILE A 552 -11.00 0.60 11.61
C ILE A 552 -11.32 1.25 10.26
N ALA A 553 -10.96 0.62 9.13
CA ALA A 553 -11.31 1.13 7.79
C ALA A 553 -12.82 1.29 7.64
N ARG A 554 -13.60 0.32 8.13
CA ARG A 554 -15.07 0.32 8.05
C ARG A 554 -15.70 1.50 8.78
N VAL A 555 -15.26 1.79 10.00
CA VAL A 555 -15.76 2.97 10.76
C VAL A 555 -15.18 4.28 10.24
N ALA A 556 -13.94 4.26 9.73
CA ALA A 556 -13.33 5.42 9.10
C ALA A 556 -14.04 5.83 7.80
N PHE A 557 -14.50 4.88 7.00
CA PHE A 557 -15.28 5.16 5.79
C PHE A 557 -16.61 5.89 6.11
N GLN A 558 -17.22 5.58 7.26
CA GLN A 558 -18.42 6.26 7.72
C GLN A 558 -18.13 7.65 8.31
N ASN A 559 -17.13 7.77 9.18
CA ASN A 559 -16.68 9.05 9.73
C ASN A 559 -15.16 9.01 10.04
N PRO A 560 -14.31 9.53 9.15
CA PRO A 560 -12.86 9.56 9.33
C PRO A 560 -12.43 10.36 10.55
N GLU A 561 -12.96 11.57 10.72
CA GLU A 561 -12.62 12.48 11.82
C GLU A 561 -12.94 11.89 13.20
N ALA A 562 -14.12 11.31 13.39
CA ALA A 562 -14.49 10.66 14.66
C ALA A 562 -13.61 9.43 14.95
N THR A 563 -13.28 8.66 13.90
CA THR A 563 -12.41 7.49 14.02
C THR A 563 -10.99 7.90 14.41
N LEU A 564 -10.43 8.92 13.77
CA LEU A 564 -9.11 9.46 14.10
C LEU A 564 -9.09 10.06 15.52
N ARG A 565 -10.10 10.83 15.93
CA ARG A 565 -10.22 11.32 17.32
C ARG A 565 -10.20 10.19 18.34
N ARG A 566 -10.91 9.09 18.06
CA ARG A 566 -10.94 7.92 18.95
C ARG A 566 -9.59 7.20 18.98
N CYS A 567 -8.92 7.04 17.84
CA CYS A 567 -7.53 6.55 17.76
C CYS A 567 -6.59 7.40 18.62
N CYS A 568 -6.61 8.73 18.43
CA CYS A 568 -5.73 9.67 19.14
C CYS A 568 -5.92 9.59 20.65
N HIS A 569 -7.18 9.60 21.11
CA HIS A 569 -7.51 9.49 22.52
C HIS A 569 -7.03 8.17 23.14
N LEU A 570 -7.29 7.03 22.47
CA LEU A 570 -6.91 5.72 22.99
C LEU A 570 -5.40 5.47 22.94
N ALA A 571 -4.70 6.02 21.95
CA ALA A 571 -3.25 5.91 21.86
C ALA A 571 -2.54 6.55 23.07
N VAL A 572 -3.14 7.58 23.66
CA VAL A 572 -2.59 8.31 24.81
C VAL A 572 -3.06 7.74 26.14
N VAL A 573 -4.36 7.46 26.28
CA VAL A 573 -4.95 7.08 27.58
C VAL A 573 -4.75 5.60 27.90
N ASN A 574 -4.70 4.72 26.90
CA ASN A 574 -4.60 3.28 27.12
C ASN A 574 -3.15 2.77 26.97
N LEU A 575 -2.60 2.24 28.07
CA LEU A 575 -1.19 1.83 28.15
C LEU A 575 -0.82 0.85 27.04
N GLY A 576 0.12 1.26 26.18
CA GLY A 576 0.67 0.43 25.11
C GLY A 576 -0.14 0.41 23.81
N ALA A 577 -1.35 1.00 23.79
CA ALA A 577 -2.23 1.00 22.61
C ALA A 577 -1.65 1.80 21.43
N HIS A 578 -0.80 2.80 21.70
CA HIS A 578 -0.09 3.58 20.67
C HIS A 578 0.64 2.69 19.64
N SER A 579 1.22 1.57 20.08
CA SER A 579 2.00 0.68 19.20
C SER A 579 1.14 -0.05 18.17
N LEU A 580 -0.05 -0.52 18.56
CA LEU A 580 -0.99 -1.20 17.67
C LEU A 580 -1.72 -0.19 16.77
N LEU A 581 -2.16 0.93 17.34
CA LEU A 581 -2.90 1.96 16.60
C LEU A 581 -2.02 2.64 15.54
N SER A 582 -0.74 2.86 15.81
CA SER A 582 0.19 3.39 14.80
C SER A 582 0.37 2.43 13.63
N LYS A 583 0.53 1.12 13.89
CA LYS A 583 0.59 0.09 12.84
C LYS A 583 -0.69 0.01 12.01
N ILE A 584 -1.86 0.15 12.64
CA ILE A 584 -3.14 0.19 11.92
C ILE A 584 -3.20 1.41 11.01
N LEU A 585 -2.86 2.61 11.51
CA LEU A 585 -2.87 3.83 10.71
C LEU A 585 -1.87 3.79 9.55
N GLN A 586 -0.67 3.23 9.78
CA GLN A 586 0.33 3.03 8.72
C GLN A 586 -0.19 2.15 7.56
N GLN A 587 -1.07 1.19 7.82
CA GLN A 587 -1.74 0.38 6.77
C GLN A 587 -2.90 1.13 6.11
N LEU A 588 -3.48 2.12 6.78
CA LEU A 588 -4.60 2.95 6.32
C LEU A 588 -4.14 4.30 5.77
N SER A 589 -3.16 4.29 4.85
CA SER A 589 -2.58 5.50 4.27
C SER A 589 -3.59 6.43 3.59
N GLY A 590 -4.77 5.92 3.19
CA GLY A 590 -5.87 6.72 2.68
C GLY A 590 -6.38 7.79 3.67
N LEU A 591 -6.13 7.62 4.98
CA LEU A 591 -6.53 8.56 6.03
C LEU A 591 -5.55 9.73 6.23
N ARG A 592 -4.41 9.74 5.54
CA ARG A 592 -3.41 10.81 5.67
C ARG A 592 -3.97 12.19 5.29
N GLY A 593 -4.92 12.22 4.34
CA GLY A 593 -5.55 13.45 3.86
C GLY A 593 -4.56 14.31 3.07
N GLY A 594 -4.59 14.18 1.75
CA GLY A 594 -3.70 14.88 0.82
C GLY A 594 -3.45 14.02 -0.39
N ALA A 595 -4.17 14.29 -1.49
CA ALA A 595 -3.83 13.69 -2.77
C ALA A 595 -2.43 14.19 -3.21
N PRO A 596 -1.62 13.37 -3.87
CA PRO A 596 -0.45 13.87 -4.59
C PRO A 596 -0.97 14.71 -5.77
N GLY A 597 -1.02 16.03 -5.61
CA GLY A 597 -1.40 16.95 -6.69
C GLY A 597 -2.19 18.20 -6.30
N CYS A 598 -2.72 18.33 -5.08
CA CYS A 598 -3.42 19.56 -4.67
C CYS A 598 -2.47 20.52 -3.93
N THR A 599 -1.59 21.17 -4.68
CA THR A 599 -0.95 22.43 -4.26
C THR A 599 -1.81 23.58 -4.74
N GLU A 600 -2.81 24.01 -3.97
CA GLU A 600 -3.46 25.32 -4.17
C GLU A 600 -3.80 25.95 -2.80
N GLU A 601 -3.00 26.95 -2.39
CA GLU A 601 -3.22 28.40 -2.64
C GLU A 601 -4.13 29.12 -1.63
N THR A 602 -4.38 28.54 -0.45
CA THR A 602 -4.85 29.35 0.70
C THR A 602 -3.90 29.19 1.88
N GLY A 603 -3.23 30.29 2.25
CA GLY A 603 -2.33 30.39 3.40
C GLY A 603 -3.03 30.29 4.76
N SER A 604 -3.86 29.26 4.95
CA SER A 604 -4.47 28.91 6.22
C SER A 604 -3.74 27.70 6.81
N ALA A 605 -3.21 27.88 8.01
CA ALA A 605 -2.53 26.88 8.85
C ALA A 605 -3.43 25.72 9.32
N ALA A 606 -4.27 25.17 8.43
CA ALA A 606 -5.05 23.97 8.71
C ALA A 606 -4.13 22.76 8.44
N GLY A 607 -3.42 22.31 9.48
CA GLY A 607 -2.62 21.08 9.45
C GLY A 607 -3.46 19.84 9.05
N SER A 608 -2.79 18.70 8.83
CA SER A 608 -3.45 17.44 8.48
C SER A 608 -4.60 17.12 9.46
N LEU A 609 -5.65 16.42 8.97
CA LEU A 609 -6.81 16.06 9.78
C LEU A 609 -6.38 15.36 11.08
N LEU A 610 -5.38 14.48 10.98
CA LEU A 610 -4.80 13.81 12.13
C LEU A 610 -4.16 14.79 13.14
N CYS A 611 -3.35 15.76 12.68
CA CYS A 611 -2.77 16.78 13.56
C CYS A 611 -3.86 17.56 14.31
N SER A 612 -4.94 17.95 13.63
CA SER A 612 -6.07 18.62 14.28
C SER A 612 -6.76 17.73 15.32
N CYS A 613 -6.99 16.45 15.01
CA CYS A 613 -7.56 15.50 15.96
C CYS A 613 -6.65 15.31 17.18
N LEU A 614 -5.33 15.19 17.00
CA LEU A 614 -4.35 15.04 18.08
C LEU A 614 -4.29 16.29 18.98
N GLN A 615 -4.33 17.49 18.40
CA GLN A 615 -4.37 18.73 19.17
C GLN A 615 -5.64 18.82 20.05
N GLU A 616 -6.80 18.52 19.47
CA GLU A 616 -8.09 18.59 20.17
C GLU A 616 -8.26 17.50 21.25
N THR A 617 -7.77 16.29 21.00
CA THR A 617 -8.07 15.12 21.84
C THR A 617 -6.99 14.74 22.82
N ALA A 618 -5.72 15.02 22.51
CA ALA A 618 -4.57 14.63 23.31
C ALA A 618 -3.86 15.84 23.90
N MET A 619 -3.35 16.75 23.06
CA MET A 619 -2.37 17.77 23.47
C MET A 619 -2.84 18.68 24.62
N THR A 620 -4.11 19.10 24.59
CA THR A 620 -4.70 19.96 25.62
C THR A 620 -5.10 19.22 26.92
N LYS A 621 -4.97 17.88 26.94
CA LYS A 621 -5.48 17.01 27.99
C LYS A 621 -4.41 16.10 28.62
N LEU A 622 -3.14 16.23 28.22
CA LEU A 622 -2.02 15.49 28.81
C LEU A 622 -1.87 15.91 30.28
N SER A 623 -1.99 14.94 31.20
CA SER A 623 -2.02 15.18 32.64
C SER A 623 -0.93 14.44 33.41
N SER A 624 -0.26 13.48 32.78
CA SER A 624 0.80 12.67 33.39
C SER A 624 1.97 12.40 32.45
N ALA A 625 3.17 12.20 33.02
CA ALA A 625 4.37 11.86 32.25
C ALA A 625 4.22 10.58 31.40
N LYS A 626 3.42 9.62 31.87
CA LYS A 626 3.11 8.40 31.09
C LYS A 626 2.26 8.69 29.85
N GLU A 627 1.32 9.63 29.93
CA GLU A 627 0.54 10.07 28.76
C GLU A 627 1.42 10.83 27.77
N GLU A 628 2.33 11.69 28.26
CA GLU A 628 3.31 12.39 27.43
C GLU A 628 4.24 11.40 26.69
N ASP A 629 4.75 10.38 27.38
CA ASP A 629 5.59 9.35 26.77
C ASP A 629 4.84 8.55 25.70
N GLN A 630 3.58 8.16 25.96
CA GLN A 630 2.78 7.45 24.97
C GLN A 630 2.44 8.32 23.75
N PHE A 631 2.14 9.60 23.97
CA PHE A 631 1.92 10.57 22.90
C PHE A 631 3.16 10.74 22.03
N LEU A 632 4.34 10.88 22.67
CA LEU A 632 5.63 10.95 21.98
C LEU A 632 5.88 9.68 21.15
N HIS A 633 5.76 8.50 21.75
CA HIS A 633 5.96 7.23 21.05
C HIS A 633 4.98 7.02 19.89
N PHE A 634 3.73 7.47 20.04
CA PHE A 634 2.74 7.41 18.97
C PHE A 634 3.14 8.29 17.78
N LEU A 635 3.53 9.54 18.02
CA LEU A 635 3.98 10.46 16.98
C LEU A 635 5.25 9.96 16.28
N VAL A 636 6.23 9.48 17.05
CA VAL A 636 7.47 8.89 16.52
C VAL A 636 7.16 7.72 15.59
N ALA A 637 6.26 6.81 15.99
CA ALA A 637 5.86 5.68 15.14
C ALA A 637 5.19 6.13 13.85
N LEU A 638 4.35 7.17 13.88
CA LEU A 638 3.68 7.69 12.68
C LEU A 638 4.61 8.45 11.72
N MET A 639 5.69 9.03 12.25
CA MET A 639 6.75 9.67 11.44
C MET A 639 7.71 8.67 10.79
N GLN A 640 7.74 7.41 11.26
CA GLN A 640 8.58 6.38 10.65
C GLN A 640 8.00 5.93 9.29
N PRO A 641 8.86 5.72 8.27
CA PRO A 641 8.43 5.18 6.99
C PRO A 641 7.96 3.73 7.16
N SER A 642 6.83 3.38 6.54
CA SER A 642 6.30 2.02 6.59
C SER A 642 7.12 1.08 5.70
N ILE A 643 7.50 -0.09 6.23
CA ILE A 643 8.14 -1.14 5.43
C ILE A 643 7.01 -1.94 4.76
N SER A 644 6.55 -1.52 3.58
CA SER A 644 5.66 -2.34 2.76
C SER A 644 6.47 -3.26 1.83
N GLU A 645 6.00 -4.48 1.60
CA GLU A 645 6.66 -5.51 0.77
C GLU A 645 6.77 -5.15 -0.74
N SER A 646 6.12 -4.08 -1.19
CA SER A 646 6.31 -3.52 -2.53
C SER A 646 7.43 -2.48 -2.52
N SER A 647 8.36 -2.59 -3.47
CA SER A 647 9.66 -1.90 -3.58
C SER A 647 9.66 -0.37 -3.74
N GLU A 648 8.61 0.34 -3.33
CA GLU A 648 8.59 1.80 -3.26
C GLU A 648 8.94 2.23 -1.84
N ARG A 649 9.85 3.21 -1.67
CA ARG A 649 10.19 3.79 -0.36
C ARG A 649 8.88 4.17 0.35
N GLY A 650 8.54 3.46 1.43
CA GLY A 650 7.30 3.71 2.15
C GLY A 650 7.25 5.13 2.67
N GLN A 651 6.16 5.84 2.38
CA GLN A 651 5.94 7.18 2.90
C GLN A 651 5.50 7.10 4.37
N SER A 652 5.97 8.03 5.20
CA SER A 652 5.49 8.16 6.57
C SER A 652 4.02 8.61 6.60
N PHE A 653 3.30 8.23 7.67
CA PHE A 653 1.91 8.67 7.84
C PHE A 653 1.85 10.16 8.21
N LEU A 654 2.79 10.62 9.04
CA LEU A 654 3.00 12.04 9.35
C LEU A 654 4.39 12.49 8.88
N HIS A 655 4.48 13.70 8.36
CA HIS A 655 5.77 14.31 8.03
C HIS A 655 6.36 15.00 9.28
N PRO A 656 7.68 14.91 9.54
CA PRO A 656 8.31 15.62 10.65
C PRO A 656 8.01 17.12 10.69
N GLU A 657 7.94 17.76 9.52
CA GLU A 657 7.55 19.17 9.36
C GLU A 657 6.16 19.47 9.95
N GLU A 658 5.16 18.65 9.64
CA GLU A 658 3.79 18.83 10.13
C GLU A 658 3.75 18.73 11.66
N VAL A 659 4.51 17.79 12.23
CA VAL A 659 4.58 17.57 13.68
C VAL A 659 5.23 18.76 14.39
N VAL A 660 6.35 19.28 13.87
CA VAL A 660 7.01 20.45 14.46
C VAL A 660 6.13 21.69 14.38
N CYS A 661 5.50 21.94 13.24
CA CYS A 661 4.61 23.08 13.07
C CYS A 661 3.36 22.98 13.96
N ALA A 662 2.78 21.79 14.14
CA ALA A 662 1.55 21.60 14.92
C ALA A 662 1.78 21.51 16.44
N PHE A 663 2.84 20.86 16.90
CA PHE A 663 3.00 20.52 18.32
C PHE A 663 4.16 21.24 19.02
N VAL A 664 5.14 21.77 18.28
CA VAL A 664 6.32 22.40 18.87
C VAL A 664 6.23 23.92 18.80
N LEU A 665 6.16 24.49 17.59
CA LEU A 665 6.22 25.94 17.39
C LEU A 665 5.19 26.74 18.21
N PRO A 666 3.91 26.29 18.37
CA PRO A 666 2.93 27.03 19.17
C PRO A 666 3.26 27.10 20.67
N HIS A 667 4.06 26.16 21.19
CA HIS A 667 4.32 25.99 22.61
C HIS A 667 5.72 26.48 23.05
N LEU A 668 6.56 26.92 22.11
CA LEU A 668 7.88 27.50 22.42
C LEU A 668 7.83 29.03 22.68
N SER A 669 6.65 29.67 22.59
CA SER A 669 6.53 31.12 22.80
C SER A 669 6.51 31.51 24.29
N PRO A 670 7.35 32.47 24.74
CA PRO A 670 7.44 32.88 26.14
C PRO A 670 6.20 33.64 26.66
N SER A 671 5.23 33.97 25.81
CA SER A 671 4.03 34.74 26.17
C SER A 671 2.77 33.88 26.42
N GLY A 672 2.87 32.55 26.35
CA GLY A 672 1.73 31.66 26.49
C GLY A 672 1.66 30.99 27.86
N SER A 673 0.47 30.95 28.46
CA SER A 673 0.12 29.96 29.48
C SER A 673 0.02 28.58 28.81
N SER A 674 1.15 27.99 28.41
CA SER A 674 1.15 26.70 27.72
C SER A 674 0.88 25.58 28.72
N THR A 675 -0.13 24.76 28.45
CA THR A 675 -0.43 23.54 29.20
C THR A 675 0.55 22.40 28.90
N CYS A 676 1.41 22.55 27.88
CA CYS A 676 2.36 21.53 27.44
C CYS A 676 3.74 21.75 28.05
N SER A 677 4.39 20.66 28.50
CA SER A 677 5.76 20.66 28.99
C SER A 677 6.75 21.06 27.88
N LEU A 678 7.63 22.02 28.18
CA LEU A 678 8.77 22.37 27.32
C LEU A 678 9.63 21.14 26.99
N GLU A 679 9.76 20.23 27.96
CA GLU A 679 10.52 19.00 27.79
C GLU A 679 9.93 18.11 26.68
N LEU A 680 8.60 17.96 26.62
CA LEU A 680 7.93 17.21 25.56
C LEU A 680 8.20 17.83 24.18
N CYS A 681 8.17 19.16 24.07
CA CYS A 681 8.49 19.87 22.82
C CYS A 681 9.93 19.60 22.36
N LEU A 682 10.89 19.62 23.29
CA LEU A 682 12.29 19.31 23.00
C LEU A 682 12.49 17.83 22.64
N ARG A 683 11.81 16.90 23.31
CA ARG A 683 11.87 15.46 22.99
C ARG A 683 11.28 15.16 21.61
N LEU A 684 10.21 15.86 21.23
CA LEU A 684 9.61 15.78 19.89
C LEU A 684 10.55 16.30 18.82
N LEU A 685 11.16 17.48 19.02
CA LEU A 685 12.19 18.01 18.10
C LEU A 685 13.36 17.05 17.94
N HIS A 686 13.90 16.56 19.04
CA HIS A 686 15.00 15.59 19.02
C HIS A 686 14.64 14.33 18.23
N SER A 687 13.43 13.79 18.47
CA SER A 687 12.95 12.60 17.77
C SER A 687 12.76 12.85 16.28
N ALA A 688 12.19 13.99 15.89
CA ALA A 688 12.02 14.37 14.49
C ALA A 688 13.36 14.45 13.75
N PHE A 689 14.40 15.04 14.35
CA PHE A 689 15.74 15.07 13.76
C PHE A 689 16.44 13.70 13.73
N SER A 690 16.10 12.81 14.66
CA SER A 690 16.71 11.47 14.73
C SER A 690 16.19 10.50 13.66
N LEU A 691 15.00 10.77 13.11
CA LEU A 691 14.34 9.91 12.11
C LEU A 691 14.77 10.20 10.67
N ASP A 692 15.51 11.28 10.44
CA ASP A 692 15.69 11.80 9.09
C ASP A 692 16.82 11.12 8.31
N SER A 693 16.53 10.75 7.05
CA SER A 693 17.52 10.24 6.11
C SER A 693 18.16 11.40 5.35
N GLN A 694 19.49 11.52 5.37
CA GLN A 694 20.29 12.66 4.91
C GLN A 694 20.17 13.10 3.42
N ASP A 695 19.18 12.61 2.68
CA ASP A 695 19.06 12.68 1.21
C ASP A 695 18.10 13.77 0.68
N ALA A 696 17.25 14.39 1.51
CA ALA A 696 16.31 15.42 1.06
C ALA A 696 16.95 16.83 1.11
N SER A 697 17.13 17.47 -0.05
CA SER A 697 17.58 18.87 -0.16
C SER A 697 16.52 19.74 -0.85
N PRO A 698 16.08 20.87 -0.28
CA PRO A 698 16.44 21.38 1.05
C PRO A 698 15.78 20.54 2.17
N HIS A 699 16.44 20.46 3.32
CA HIS A 699 15.89 19.77 4.49
C HIS A 699 14.55 20.37 4.94
N TRP A 700 13.57 19.56 5.36
CA TRP A 700 12.20 19.99 5.70
C TRP A 700 12.14 21.08 6.76
N VAL A 701 13.08 21.09 7.71
CA VAL A 701 13.19 22.11 8.77
C VAL A 701 13.29 23.53 8.22
N MET A 702 13.74 23.70 6.98
CA MET A 702 13.80 25.01 6.33
C MET A 702 12.40 25.62 6.12
N ASN A 703 11.35 24.79 6.08
CA ASN A 703 9.95 25.22 6.04
C ASN A 703 9.39 25.59 7.43
N CYS A 704 10.09 25.23 8.52
CA CYS A 704 9.65 25.45 9.90
C CYS A 704 10.17 26.77 10.51
N SER A 705 10.50 27.78 9.71
CA SER A 705 11.11 29.04 10.19
C SER A 705 12.37 28.80 11.05
N PRO A 706 13.46 28.27 10.45
CA PRO A 706 14.62 27.75 11.19
C PRO A 706 15.37 28.81 12.02
N PHE A 707 15.51 30.04 11.53
CA PHE A 707 16.25 31.10 12.25
C PHE A 707 15.48 31.61 13.49
N PRO A 708 14.15 31.89 13.42
CA PRO A 708 13.37 32.11 14.63
C PRO A 708 13.43 30.95 15.63
N LEU A 709 13.37 29.70 15.16
CA LEU A 709 13.49 28.53 16.03
C LEU A 709 14.85 28.48 16.74
N LEU A 710 15.96 28.67 16.02
CA LEU A 710 17.30 28.80 16.61
C LEU A 710 17.35 29.91 17.66
N CYS A 711 16.78 31.09 17.36
CA CYS A 711 16.75 32.21 18.29
C CYS A 711 16.02 31.87 19.59
N VAL A 712 14.85 31.23 19.52
CA VAL A 712 14.06 30.86 20.70
C VAL A 712 14.78 29.79 21.53
N LEU A 713 15.36 28.77 20.89
CA LEU A 713 16.15 27.75 21.60
C LEU A 713 17.38 28.35 22.29
N CYS A 714 18.05 29.33 21.67
CA CYS A 714 19.13 30.09 22.31
C CYS A 714 18.64 30.92 23.50
N GLN A 715 17.48 31.56 23.41
CA GLN A 715 16.88 32.29 24.54
C GLN A 715 16.58 31.36 25.72
N LEU A 716 16.01 30.19 25.46
CA LEU A 716 15.77 29.16 26.47
C LEU A 716 17.09 28.66 27.09
N LEU A 717 18.15 28.51 26.29
CA LEU A 717 19.46 28.06 26.80
C LEU A 717 20.08 29.12 27.70
N ASN A 718 19.94 30.41 27.33
CA ASN A 718 20.38 31.54 28.12
C ASN A 718 19.66 31.61 29.49
N GLU A 719 18.38 31.27 29.55
CA GLU A 719 17.65 31.13 30.82
C GLU A 719 18.21 29.96 31.67
N GLY A 720 18.68 28.88 31.02
CA GLY A 720 19.35 27.76 31.67
C GLY A 720 20.64 28.13 32.42
N CYS A 721 21.31 29.23 32.06
CA CYS A 721 22.46 29.76 32.80
C CYS A 721 22.08 30.30 34.20
N ARG A 722 20.78 30.45 34.50
CA ARG A 722 20.23 30.93 35.77
C ARG A 722 19.38 29.87 36.49
N CYS A 723 19.53 28.60 36.14
CA CYS A 723 18.71 27.48 36.64
C CYS A 723 18.64 27.34 38.17
N TRP A 724 19.56 27.95 38.91
CA TRP A 724 19.60 27.93 40.37
C TRP A 724 19.08 29.21 41.03
N GLU A 725 18.74 30.25 40.26
CA GLU A 725 18.16 31.48 40.80
C GLU A 725 16.69 31.26 41.20
N LEU A 726 16.26 31.80 42.34
CA LEU A 726 14.85 31.75 42.74
C LEU A 726 14.01 32.56 41.74
N PRO A 727 12.95 31.97 41.14
CA PRO A 727 12.09 32.71 40.22
C PRO A 727 11.39 33.86 40.96
N ALA A 728 11.22 34.99 40.29
CA ALA A 728 10.35 36.05 40.79
C ALA A 728 8.92 35.52 40.93
N GLU A 729 8.15 36.01 41.92
CA GLU A 729 6.76 35.57 42.13
C GLU A 729 5.94 35.71 40.82
N GLY A 730 5.46 34.58 40.31
CA GLY A 730 4.67 34.51 39.05
C GLY A 730 5.47 34.27 37.76
N ALA A 731 6.80 34.10 37.82
CA ALA A 731 7.61 33.74 36.65
C ALA A 731 7.46 32.25 36.27
N PRO A 732 7.57 31.90 34.96
CA PRO A 732 7.51 30.52 34.50
C PRO A 732 8.61 29.65 35.14
N GLN A 733 8.33 28.35 35.25
CA GLN A 733 9.20 27.37 35.87
C GLN A 733 10.56 27.31 35.14
N HIS A 734 11.66 27.41 35.87
CA HIS A 734 13.02 27.40 35.31
C HIS A 734 13.36 26.08 34.60
N LEU A 735 14.25 26.17 33.60
CA LEU A 735 14.77 25.03 32.84
C LEU A 735 15.48 24.02 33.78
N THR A 736 15.07 22.75 33.74
CA THR A 736 15.76 21.68 34.48
C THR A 736 17.09 21.32 33.81
N MET A 737 18.04 20.75 34.56
CA MET A 737 19.32 20.29 34.00
C MET A 737 19.15 19.23 32.91
N GLU A 738 18.13 18.37 33.01
CA GLU A 738 17.80 17.39 31.97
C GLU A 738 17.29 18.07 30.70
N SER A 739 16.43 19.08 30.85
CA SER A 739 15.97 19.90 29.72
C SER A 739 17.11 20.69 29.09
N LYS A 740 18.11 21.17 29.86
CA LYS A 740 19.33 21.80 29.35
C LYS A 740 20.11 20.85 28.45
N VAL A 741 20.33 19.60 28.88
CA VAL A 741 21.03 18.57 28.06
C VAL A 741 20.30 18.34 26.74
N LEU A 742 18.98 18.16 26.81
CA LEU A 742 18.16 17.93 25.63
C LEU A 742 18.14 19.15 24.69
N LEU A 743 18.05 20.35 25.25
CA LEU A 743 18.07 21.61 24.51
C LEU A 743 19.39 21.80 23.75
N VAL A 744 20.54 21.58 24.41
CA VAL A 744 21.86 21.64 23.74
C VAL A 744 21.95 20.62 22.62
N THR A 745 21.40 19.41 22.82
CA THR A 745 21.38 18.36 21.79
C THR A 745 20.55 18.77 20.58
N VAL A 746 19.33 19.28 20.81
CA VAL A 746 18.43 19.78 19.75
C VAL A 746 19.04 20.98 19.03
N LEU A 747 19.59 21.95 19.76
CA LEU A 747 20.23 23.14 19.20
C LEU A 747 21.42 22.76 18.32
N THR A 748 22.22 21.78 18.75
CA THR A 748 23.34 21.25 17.97
C THR A 748 22.86 20.55 16.70
N ALA A 749 21.83 19.71 16.78
CA ALA A 749 21.26 19.01 15.62
C ALA A 749 20.67 20.00 14.61
N LEU A 750 19.84 20.94 15.06
CA LEU A 750 19.27 22.00 14.23
C LEU A 750 20.36 22.88 13.63
N GLY A 751 21.36 23.28 14.42
CA GLY A 751 22.48 24.08 13.97
C GLY A 751 23.31 23.41 12.88
N LYS A 752 23.54 22.10 12.96
CA LYS A 752 24.19 21.32 11.90
C LYS A 752 23.40 21.30 10.60
N VAL A 753 22.09 21.05 10.69
CA VAL A 753 21.20 21.01 9.51
C VAL A 753 21.12 22.37 8.84
N VAL A 754 20.81 23.43 9.61
CA VAL A 754 20.70 24.80 9.08
C VAL A 754 22.06 25.30 8.58
N GLY A 755 23.15 25.02 9.31
CA GLY A 755 24.51 25.37 8.90
C GLY A 755 24.90 24.75 7.56
N ARG A 756 24.52 23.49 7.30
CA ARG A 756 24.72 22.84 5.99
C ARG A 756 23.99 23.57 4.86
N GLU A 757 22.71 23.89 5.04
CA GLU A 757 21.90 24.61 4.04
C GLU A 757 22.42 26.04 3.78
N VAL A 758 22.85 26.72 4.85
CA VAL A 758 23.49 28.03 4.78
C VAL A 758 24.80 27.97 4.00
N ALA A 759 25.65 26.98 4.26
CA ALA A 759 26.93 26.80 3.56
C ALA A 759 26.75 26.49 2.07
N LEU A 760 25.68 25.78 1.69
CA LEU A 760 25.34 25.53 0.29
C LEU A 760 24.95 26.81 -0.46
N THR A 761 24.33 27.79 0.22
CA THR A 761 23.78 29.00 -0.41
C THR A 761 23.98 30.28 0.45
N PRO A 762 25.23 30.71 0.69
CA PRO A 762 25.54 31.77 1.67
C PRO A 762 24.91 33.13 1.33
N ASN A 763 24.84 33.48 0.04
CA ASN A 763 24.25 34.75 -0.39
C ASN A 763 22.75 34.84 -0.09
N THR A 764 22.03 33.72 -0.20
CA THR A 764 20.58 33.64 0.05
C THR A 764 20.25 33.89 1.51
N TRP A 765 21.06 33.33 2.43
CA TRP A 765 20.78 33.35 3.86
C TRP A 765 21.47 34.47 4.63
N SER A 766 22.35 35.25 3.98
CA SER A 766 23.10 36.36 4.58
C SER A 766 22.26 37.31 5.45
N ARG A 767 21.07 37.72 4.97
CA ARG A 767 20.16 38.60 5.71
C ARG A 767 19.54 37.93 6.94
N ALA A 768 19.19 36.64 6.82
CA ALA A 768 18.62 35.87 7.94
C ALA A 768 19.68 35.58 9.01
N LEU A 769 20.91 35.28 8.60
CA LEU A 769 22.07 35.14 9.50
C LEU A 769 22.34 36.44 10.27
N PHE A 770 22.39 37.59 9.58
CA PHE A 770 22.62 38.88 10.24
C PHE A 770 21.48 39.24 11.20
N TRP A 771 20.23 38.93 10.85
CA TRP A 771 19.10 39.07 11.76
C TRP A 771 19.27 38.21 13.01
N LEU A 772 19.61 36.92 12.85
CA LEU A 772 19.83 36.02 13.99
C LEU A 772 20.98 36.50 14.86
N TYR A 773 22.09 36.91 14.25
CA TYR A 773 23.27 37.46 14.92
C TYR A 773 22.91 38.65 15.83
N ASN A 774 22.18 39.63 15.30
CA ASN A 774 21.73 40.80 16.08
C ASN A 774 20.75 40.43 17.20
N LYS A 775 19.97 39.35 17.04
CA LYS A 775 19.04 38.88 18.08
C LYS A 775 19.74 38.17 19.22
N VAL A 776 20.79 37.41 18.93
CA VAL A 776 21.55 36.67 19.96
C VAL A 776 22.67 37.50 20.59
N GLU A 777 23.00 38.67 20.06
CA GLU A 777 23.99 39.59 20.64
C GLU A 777 23.66 39.99 22.10
N ALA A 778 22.38 40.06 22.45
CA ALA A 778 21.91 40.38 23.80
C ALA A 778 21.97 39.18 24.78
N LEU A 779 22.27 37.97 24.30
CA LEU A 779 22.38 36.76 25.11
C LEU A 779 23.81 36.56 25.63
N ASP A 780 23.98 35.66 26.58
CA ASP A 780 25.32 35.28 27.06
C ASP A 780 26.20 34.76 25.90
N TRP A 781 27.48 35.06 25.98
CA TRP A 781 28.43 34.76 24.90
C TRP A 781 28.58 33.25 24.67
N THR A 782 28.45 32.42 25.72
CA THR A 782 28.54 30.96 25.61
C THR A 782 27.41 30.39 24.76
N VAL A 783 26.20 30.97 24.83
CA VAL A 783 25.04 30.59 24.03
C VAL A 783 25.30 30.84 22.54
N ARG A 784 25.91 31.98 22.22
CA ARG A 784 26.26 32.36 20.83
C ARG A 784 27.28 31.40 20.23
N PHE A 785 28.10 30.79 21.08
CA PHE A 785 29.14 29.85 20.68
C PHE A 785 28.54 28.52 20.16
N HIS A 786 27.39 28.09 20.67
CA HIS A 786 26.66 26.92 20.14
C HIS A 786 26.16 27.10 18.69
N LEU A 787 26.07 28.35 18.21
CA LEU A 787 25.69 28.67 16.83
C LEU A 787 26.88 28.71 15.86
N LYS A 788 28.10 28.38 16.29
CA LYS A 788 29.29 28.44 15.41
C LYS A 788 29.13 27.65 14.12
N VAL A 789 28.49 26.48 14.17
CA VAL A 789 28.22 25.66 12.98
C VAL A 789 27.27 26.37 11.99
N VAL A 790 26.40 27.24 12.48
CA VAL A 790 25.48 28.06 11.65
C VAL A 790 26.21 29.29 11.08
N TRP A 791 27.10 29.90 11.87
CA TRP A 791 27.90 31.05 11.42
C TRP A 791 28.86 30.67 10.29
N GLY A 792 29.51 29.50 10.40
CA GLY A 792 30.59 29.11 9.50
C GLY A 792 31.68 30.19 9.47
N ASP A 793 32.07 30.60 8.27
CA ASP A 793 33.10 31.63 8.03
C ASP A 793 32.55 33.07 8.04
N HIS A 794 31.24 33.27 8.21
CA HIS A 794 30.65 34.62 8.18
C HIS A 794 31.03 35.46 9.41
N PHE A 795 31.24 34.82 10.55
CA PHE A 795 31.58 35.48 11.81
C PHE A 795 32.74 34.77 12.52
N LYS A 796 33.63 35.55 13.13
CA LYS A 796 34.71 35.05 13.99
C LYS A 796 34.15 34.43 15.27
N ASN A 797 34.96 33.60 15.91
CA ASN A 797 34.71 33.07 17.24
C ASN A 797 34.85 34.20 18.27
N GLU A 798 33.72 34.72 18.72
CA GLU A 798 33.69 35.79 19.70
C GLU A 798 33.72 35.25 21.13
N VAL A 799 34.74 35.66 21.89
CA VAL A 799 35.03 35.17 23.26
C VAL A 799 35.37 36.35 24.17
N PRO A 800 35.28 36.24 25.51
CA PRO A 800 35.71 37.31 26.40
C PRO A 800 37.17 37.69 26.17
N SER A 801 37.49 38.99 26.13
CA SER A 801 38.86 39.45 25.86
C SER A 801 39.88 38.97 26.90
N SER A 802 39.44 38.61 28.12
CA SER A 802 40.30 38.03 29.15
C SER A 802 40.80 36.62 28.80
N LEU A 803 40.12 35.87 27.92
CA LEU A 803 40.59 34.56 27.43
C LEU A 803 41.89 34.69 26.63
N LEU A 804 41.99 35.74 25.81
CA LEU A 804 43.18 36.00 24.98
C LEU A 804 44.44 36.35 25.82
N ALA A 805 44.27 36.59 27.12
CA ALA A 805 45.40 36.77 28.04
C ALA A 805 45.98 35.43 28.55
N VAL A 806 45.25 34.32 28.40
CA VAL A 806 45.67 32.98 28.82
C VAL A 806 45.80 31.99 27.66
N CYS A 807 45.37 32.36 26.45
CA CYS A 807 45.48 31.55 25.24
C CYS A 807 46.00 32.33 24.03
N GLU A 808 46.91 31.70 23.29
CA GLU A 808 47.42 32.16 22.00
C GLU A 808 46.53 31.66 20.85
N LEU A 809 45.41 32.35 20.63
CA LEU A 809 44.44 32.02 19.57
C LEU A 809 44.67 32.86 18.29
N PRO A 810 44.47 32.30 17.08
CA PRO A 810 44.70 33.03 15.83
C PRO A 810 43.68 34.15 15.60
N GLU A 811 44.16 35.37 15.39
CA GLU A 811 43.33 36.57 15.20
C GLU A 811 42.43 36.51 13.95
N GLN A 812 42.73 35.65 12.97
CA GLN A 812 41.90 35.46 11.78
C GLN A 812 40.57 34.80 12.14
N GLU A 813 40.56 33.89 13.11
CA GLU A 813 39.40 33.07 13.47
C GLU A 813 38.73 33.53 14.76
N TRP A 814 39.47 34.15 15.69
CA TRP A 814 39.00 34.52 17.02
C TRP A 814 39.00 36.04 17.24
N SER A 815 38.06 36.52 18.04
CA SER A 815 37.96 37.93 18.41
C SER A 815 37.49 38.13 19.84
N GLY A 816 38.10 39.09 20.55
CA GLY A 816 37.80 39.40 21.94
C GLY A 816 36.65 40.40 22.12
N LEU A 817 35.68 40.05 22.97
CA LEU A 817 34.58 40.89 23.42
C LEU A 817 34.87 41.52 24.79
N LYS A 818 34.54 42.80 24.93
CA LYS A 818 34.61 43.51 26.22
C LYS A 818 33.30 43.33 26.97
N LEU A 819 33.26 42.35 27.86
CA LEU A 819 32.08 42.03 28.67
C LEU A 819 32.29 42.50 30.12
N ALA A 820 31.29 43.17 30.71
CA ALA A 820 31.41 43.73 32.06
C ALA A 820 31.65 42.68 33.15
N GLN A 821 31.17 41.45 32.93
CA GLN A 821 31.33 40.31 33.84
C GLN A 821 32.74 39.69 33.78
N TYR A 822 33.50 39.97 32.72
CA TYR A 822 34.83 39.40 32.48
C TYR A 822 35.89 40.49 32.56
N GLY A 823 36.60 40.53 33.68
CA GLY A 823 37.68 41.48 33.94
C GLY A 823 39.07 40.86 33.88
N GLN A 824 40.05 41.61 34.38
CA GLN A 824 41.39 41.08 34.60
C GLN A 824 41.33 39.91 35.59
N GLY A 825 41.97 38.78 35.25
CA GLY A 825 42.01 37.58 36.08
C GLY A 825 40.90 36.55 35.81
N THR A 826 39.90 36.85 34.97
CA THR A 826 38.83 35.89 34.62
C THR A 826 39.14 35.05 33.37
N GLY A 827 40.37 35.11 32.84
CA GLY A 827 40.73 34.38 31.62
C GLY A 827 40.57 32.86 31.76
N LEU A 828 40.92 32.29 32.91
CA LEU A 828 40.75 30.85 33.18
C LEU A 828 39.29 30.43 33.35
N LEU A 829 38.40 31.35 33.78
CA LEU A 829 36.95 31.08 33.81
C LEU A 829 36.42 30.93 32.38
N ALA A 830 36.72 31.91 31.51
CA ALA A 830 36.34 31.86 30.10
C ALA A 830 36.94 30.64 29.37
N TRP A 831 38.17 30.24 29.77
CA TRP A 831 38.82 29.04 29.26
C TRP A 831 38.08 27.77 29.63
N MET A 832 37.68 27.64 30.90
CA MET A 832 36.89 26.50 31.38
C MET A 832 35.54 26.44 30.68
N GLU A 833 34.85 27.57 30.51
CA GLU A 833 33.57 27.61 29.79
C GLU A 833 33.72 27.18 28.33
N CYS A 834 34.78 27.59 27.64
CA CYS A 834 35.09 27.09 26.28
C CYS A 834 35.30 25.57 26.27
N CYS A 835 36.08 25.04 27.22
CA CYS A 835 36.34 23.60 27.35
C CYS A 835 35.08 22.75 27.61
N ALA A 836 34.00 23.36 28.11
CA ALA A 836 32.74 22.66 28.37
C ALA A 836 31.89 22.48 27.09
N VAL A 837 32.04 23.36 26.08
CA VAL A 837 31.13 23.44 24.93
C VAL A 837 31.20 22.20 24.02
N SER A 838 32.38 21.88 23.50
CA SER A 838 32.58 20.74 22.59
C SER A 838 34.01 20.19 22.70
N ASP A 839 34.21 18.97 22.20
CA ASP A 839 35.53 18.32 22.22
C ASP A 839 36.53 19.08 21.32
N GLU A 840 36.11 19.55 20.15
CA GLU A 840 36.95 20.34 19.22
C GLU A 840 37.47 21.65 19.85
N VAL A 841 36.60 22.33 20.59
CA VAL A 841 36.92 23.60 21.25
C VAL A 841 37.84 23.33 22.43
N GLN A 842 37.58 22.29 23.22
CA GLN A 842 38.46 21.86 24.30
C GLN A 842 39.88 21.56 23.80
N ASP A 843 40.03 20.84 22.70
CA ASP A 843 41.34 20.53 22.12
C ASP A 843 42.07 21.80 21.68
N THR A 844 41.34 22.74 21.07
CA THR A 844 41.88 24.06 20.70
C THR A 844 42.32 24.85 21.92
N MET A 845 41.53 24.82 23.00
CA MET A 845 41.85 25.51 24.27
C MET A 845 43.07 24.90 24.98
N LEU A 846 43.22 23.57 24.96
CA LEU A 846 44.36 22.87 25.56
C LEU A 846 45.67 23.14 24.79
N THR A 847 45.61 23.12 23.46
CA THR A 847 46.77 23.36 22.58
C THR A 847 47.24 24.81 22.64
N SER A 848 46.30 25.76 22.69
CA SER A 848 46.57 27.19 22.66
C SER A 848 46.84 27.81 24.04
N LEU A 849 46.79 27.02 25.13
CA LEU A 849 47.00 27.53 26.48
C LEU A 849 48.44 28.06 26.68
N ALA A 850 48.55 29.35 27.01
CA ALA A 850 49.79 30.04 27.22
C ALA A 850 50.22 29.93 28.70
N LEU A 851 51.17 29.04 28.99
CA LEU A 851 51.74 28.86 30.32
C LEU A 851 53.23 28.50 30.22
N ASP A 852 54.09 29.31 30.86
CA ASP A 852 55.51 29.01 30.97
C ASP A 852 55.76 27.97 32.07
N GLN A 853 55.93 26.71 31.68
CA GLN A 853 56.20 25.60 32.61
C GLN A 853 57.59 25.67 33.25
N GLN A 854 58.51 26.49 32.72
CA GLN A 854 59.84 26.64 33.31
C GLN A 854 59.82 27.52 34.57
N ARG A 855 58.71 28.23 34.82
CA ARG A 855 58.51 29.12 35.96
C ARG A 855 57.53 28.50 36.96
N PRO A 856 58.01 27.95 38.09
CA PRO A 856 57.15 27.30 39.09
C PRO A 856 56.06 28.21 39.67
N ASP A 857 56.35 29.51 39.83
CA ASP A 857 55.39 30.48 40.35
C ASP A 857 54.20 30.68 39.40
N ASP A 858 54.43 30.65 38.08
CA ASP A 858 53.39 30.81 37.07
C ASP A 858 52.48 29.56 37.07
N VAL A 859 53.05 28.36 37.16
CA VAL A 859 52.29 27.10 37.28
C VAL A 859 51.48 27.06 38.59
N ASN A 860 52.06 27.52 39.70
CA ASN A 860 51.36 27.58 40.99
C ASN A 860 50.20 28.59 40.98
N MET A 861 50.38 29.77 40.39
CA MET A 861 49.31 30.76 40.25
C MET A 861 48.24 30.29 39.28
N PHE A 862 48.62 29.65 38.17
CA PHE A 862 47.69 28.99 37.26
C PHE A 862 46.85 27.94 37.99
N SER A 863 47.48 27.07 38.80
CA SER A 863 46.79 26.01 39.54
C SER A 863 45.77 26.58 40.55
N LYS A 864 46.11 27.67 41.23
CA LYS A 864 45.17 28.39 42.11
C LYS A 864 44.03 29.07 41.35
N GLY A 865 44.34 29.69 40.21
CA GLY A 865 43.34 30.33 39.35
C GLY A 865 42.37 29.31 38.75
N LEU A 866 42.88 28.15 38.32
CA LEU A 866 42.08 27.04 37.82
C LEU A 866 41.16 26.48 38.90
N LEU A 867 41.65 26.34 40.14
CA LEU A 867 40.82 25.93 41.29
C LEU A 867 39.58 26.83 41.42
N VAL A 868 39.77 28.15 41.37
CA VAL A 868 38.67 29.13 41.46
C VAL A 868 37.73 29.03 40.25
N ALA A 869 38.29 28.90 39.04
CA ALA A 869 37.49 28.74 37.82
C ALA A 869 36.62 27.48 37.86
N VAL A 870 37.17 26.35 38.30
CA VAL A 870 36.42 25.08 38.45
C VAL A 870 35.30 25.23 39.49
N THR A 871 35.56 25.91 40.62
CA THR A 871 34.53 26.21 41.64
C THR A 871 33.39 27.03 41.07
N GLN A 872 33.67 27.97 40.16
CA GLN A 872 32.66 28.82 39.52
C GLN A 872 31.87 28.07 38.43
N THR A 873 32.49 27.18 37.67
CA THR A 873 31.82 26.47 36.56
C THR A 873 31.05 25.23 36.99
N LEU A 874 31.54 24.50 38.01
CA LEU A 874 30.99 23.21 38.43
C LEU A 874 29.47 23.21 38.65
N PRO A 875 28.86 24.19 39.36
CA PRO A 875 27.42 24.16 39.62
C PRO A 875 26.54 24.22 38.38
N TRP A 876 27.04 24.82 37.29
CA TRP A 876 26.27 25.09 36.08
C TRP A 876 26.45 24.00 35.01
N CYS A 877 27.35 23.06 35.25
CA CYS A 877 27.67 21.99 34.31
C CYS A 877 26.58 20.93 34.28
N THR A 878 26.22 20.48 33.09
CA THR A 878 25.59 19.18 32.87
C THR A 878 26.63 18.06 33.09
N VAL A 879 26.17 16.81 33.16
CA VAL A 879 27.09 15.65 33.30
C VAL A 879 28.06 15.57 32.13
N THR A 880 27.62 15.89 30.91
CA THR A 880 28.46 15.86 29.70
C THR A 880 29.48 16.99 29.67
N GLU A 881 29.06 18.21 30.00
CA GLU A 881 29.96 19.37 30.18
C GLU A 881 31.02 19.07 31.25
N TRP A 882 30.60 18.52 32.39
CA TRP A 882 31.50 18.14 33.47
C TRP A 882 32.50 17.05 33.07
N GLY A 883 32.05 16.03 32.33
CA GLY A 883 32.93 14.98 31.79
C GLY A 883 34.03 15.56 30.88
N ARG A 884 33.70 16.55 30.03
CA ARG A 884 34.70 17.28 29.24
C ARG A 884 35.68 18.02 30.15
N LEU A 885 35.21 18.78 31.14
CA LEU A 885 36.11 19.50 32.05
C LEU A 885 37.03 18.57 32.85
N LEU A 886 36.53 17.42 33.29
CA LEU A 886 37.34 16.38 33.92
C LEU A 886 38.44 15.89 32.99
N ARG A 887 38.14 15.67 31.70
CA ARG A 887 39.15 15.29 30.70
C ARG A 887 40.23 16.36 30.55
N ALA A 888 39.85 17.62 30.42
CA ALA A 888 40.79 18.74 30.34
C ALA A 888 41.68 18.83 31.58
N MET A 889 41.11 18.72 32.79
CA MET A 889 41.87 18.71 34.04
C MET A 889 42.84 17.53 34.12
N ARG A 890 42.43 16.33 33.70
CA ARG A 890 43.33 15.17 33.61
C ARG A 890 44.48 15.44 32.65
N GLU A 891 44.22 16.01 31.47
CA GLU A 891 45.28 16.34 30.51
C GLU A 891 46.28 17.37 31.08
N LEU A 892 45.80 18.37 31.81
CA LEU A 892 46.67 19.33 32.50
C LEU A 892 47.51 18.68 33.61
N LEU A 893 46.97 17.70 34.32
CA LEU A 893 47.72 16.92 35.33
C LEU A 893 48.79 16.03 34.69
N HIS A 894 48.47 15.35 33.58
CA HIS A 894 49.42 14.48 32.86
C HIS A 894 50.55 15.28 32.21
N SER A 895 50.22 16.41 31.59
CA SER A 895 51.18 17.30 30.94
C SER A 895 52.03 18.14 31.91
N GLY A 896 51.74 18.09 33.22
CA GLY A 896 52.45 18.86 34.24
C GLY A 896 52.11 20.35 34.28
N ARG A 897 51.13 20.80 33.49
CA ARG A 897 50.64 22.19 33.47
C ARG A 897 49.77 22.55 34.67
N LEU A 898 49.23 21.55 35.37
CA LEU A 898 48.49 21.71 36.62
C LEU A 898 49.22 21.01 37.77
N HIS A 899 49.56 21.78 38.80
CA HIS A 899 50.20 21.26 40.01
C HIS A 899 49.18 21.08 41.13
N VAL A 900 49.03 19.84 41.59
CA VAL A 900 48.23 19.49 42.77
C VAL A 900 49.06 18.52 43.63
N PRO A 901 49.17 18.74 44.95
CA PRO A 901 49.87 17.82 45.83
C PRO A 901 49.14 16.48 45.96
N TYR A 902 49.87 15.44 46.35
CA TYR A 902 49.31 14.10 46.56
C TYR A 902 48.49 13.96 47.86
N SER A 903 48.64 14.89 48.81
CA SER A 903 47.92 14.89 50.09
C SER A 903 47.67 16.32 50.60
N LEU A 904 46.73 16.46 51.53
CA LEU A 904 46.18 17.75 51.96
C LEU A 904 46.89 18.38 53.16
N GLU A 905 47.50 17.57 54.03
CA GLU A 905 48.34 17.91 55.18
C GLU A 905 48.73 16.55 55.84
N TYR A 906 50.00 16.34 56.25
CA TYR A 906 50.53 15.14 56.95
C TYR A 906 50.83 13.87 56.14
N VAL A 907 51.64 13.94 55.09
CA VAL A 907 52.41 12.77 54.65
C VAL A 907 53.83 13.20 54.25
N ASP A 908 54.63 13.65 55.22
CA ASP A 908 56.10 13.74 55.04
C ASP A 908 56.72 12.33 54.90
N PHE A 909 55.95 11.30 55.22
CA PHE A 909 56.29 9.89 55.06
C PHE A 909 55.28 9.21 54.15
N LEU A 910 55.48 9.31 52.83
CA LEU A 910 54.75 8.48 51.87
C LEU A 910 54.85 7.01 52.33
N PRO A 911 53.77 6.21 52.26
CA PRO A 911 53.89 4.78 52.44
C PRO A 911 54.95 4.25 51.45
N LEU A 912 55.61 3.13 51.75
CA LEU A 912 56.62 2.50 50.86
C LEU A 912 56.03 1.96 49.52
N LEU A 913 54.88 2.50 49.10
CA LEU A 913 54.09 2.17 47.91
C LEU A 913 54.44 3.10 46.74
N ASP A 914 54.41 2.59 45.50
CA ASP A 914 54.69 3.39 44.30
C ASP A 914 53.40 4.00 43.71
N LEU A 915 52.99 5.14 44.26
CA LEU A 915 51.77 5.82 43.84
C LEU A 915 51.87 6.56 42.49
N ARG A 916 52.99 6.44 41.75
CA ARG A 916 53.17 7.14 40.46
C ARG A 916 52.11 6.73 39.44
N ALA A 917 51.76 5.44 39.40
CA ALA A 917 50.74 4.91 38.50
C ALA A 917 49.33 5.47 38.77
N PHE A 918 49.08 5.96 39.99
CA PHE A 918 47.80 6.51 40.43
C PHE A 918 47.83 8.03 40.64
N SER A 919 48.88 8.68 40.11
CA SER A 919 49.15 10.08 40.39
C SER A 919 48.06 11.02 39.88
N CYS A 920 47.50 10.75 38.71
CA CYS A 920 46.39 11.53 38.18
C CYS A 920 45.13 11.36 39.03
N GLU A 921 44.77 10.14 39.44
CA GLU A 921 43.58 9.86 40.25
C GLU A 921 43.63 10.54 41.62
N LEU A 922 44.77 10.41 42.32
CA LEU A 922 44.97 11.02 43.62
C LEU A 922 44.94 12.55 43.55
N ARG A 923 45.68 13.13 42.58
CA ARG A 923 45.73 14.58 42.39
C ARG A 923 44.38 15.15 41.98
N LEU A 924 43.64 14.46 41.10
CA LEU A 924 42.29 14.88 40.73
C LEU A 924 41.34 14.83 41.93
N SER A 925 41.42 13.78 42.75
CA SER A 925 40.59 13.67 43.96
C SER A 925 40.89 14.78 44.96
N VAL A 926 42.17 15.11 45.18
CA VAL A 926 42.60 16.24 46.03
C VAL A 926 42.13 17.58 45.47
N LEU A 927 42.26 17.79 44.15
CA LEU A 927 41.79 19.00 43.49
C LEU A 927 40.29 19.19 43.72
N LEU A 928 39.48 18.15 43.44
CA LEU A 928 38.04 18.21 43.60
C LEU A 928 37.65 18.42 45.07
N LEU A 929 38.36 17.80 46.02
CA LEU A 929 38.15 18.10 47.44
C LEU A 929 38.41 19.58 47.76
N ARG A 930 39.50 20.19 47.26
CA ARG A 930 39.75 21.63 47.44
C ARG A 930 38.67 22.50 46.77
N VAL A 931 38.19 22.13 45.58
CA VAL A 931 37.09 22.83 44.87
C VAL A 931 35.84 22.84 45.74
N LEU A 932 35.46 21.69 46.29
CA LEU A 932 34.27 21.54 47.12
C LEU A 932 34.45 22.17 48.51
N GLN A 933 35.64 22.16 49.08
CA GLN A 933 35.93 22.91 50.32
C GLN A 933 35.73 24.42 50.11
N LEU A 934 36.13 24.96 48.97
CA LEU A 934 35.91 26.37 48.64
C LEU A 934 34.42 26.65 48.38
N LEU A 935 33.74 25.77 47.64
CA LEU A 935 32.31 25.92 47.30
C LEU A 935 31.39 25.79 48.53
N CYS A 936 31.66 24.83 49.42
CA CYS A 936 30.92 24.67 50.68
C CYS A 936 31.36 25.68 51.76
N GLY A 937 32.39 26.49 51.49
CA GLY A 937 32.88 27.51 52.40
C GLY A 937 31.87 28.64 52.63
N SER A 938 32.09 29.43 53.68
CA SER A 938 31.18 30.51 54.08
C SER A 938 30.95 31.57 53.00
N SER A 939 31.90 31.75 52.08
CA SER A 939 31.79 32.71 50.96
C SER A 939 30.81 32.28 49.86
N CYS A 940 30.52 30.98 49.73
CA CYS A 940 29.76 30.41 48.61
C CYS A 940 28.55 29.57 49.05
N LYS A 941 28.36 29.36 50.36
CA LYS A 941 27.26 28.54 50.92
C LYS A 941 25.85 28.94 50.44
N ASP A 942 25.65 30.20 50.10
CA ASP A 942 24.37 30.77 49.68
C ASP A 942 24.25 30.88 48.14
N TRP A 943 25.22 30.36 47.37
CA TRP A 943 25.19 30.39 45.90
C TRP A 943 24.12 29.47 45.29
N LEU A 944 23.77 28.38 45.98
CA LEU A 944 22.90 27.34 45.44
C LEU A 944 21.74 27.02 46.38
N PRO A 945 20.53 26.78 45.84
CA PRO A 945 19.44 26.17 46.58
C PRO A 945 19.70 24.67 46.78
N GLY A 946 18.87 24.00 47.59
CA GLY A 946 19.05 22.56 47.88
C GLY A 946 19.15 21.66 46.64
N GLN A 947 18.36 21.92 45.60
CA GLN A 947 18.45 21.15 44.35
C GLN A 947 19.78 21.35 43.60
N GLY A 948 20.38 22.55 43.70
CA GLY A 948 21.71 22.84 43.15
C GLY A 948 22.81 22.11 43.92
N TRP A 949 22.71 22.04 45.25
CA TRP A 949 23.63 21.24 46.07
C TRP A 949 23.55 19.74 45.76
N ALA A 950 22.34 19.21 45.60
CA ALA A 950 22.14 17.83 45.18
C ALA A 950 22.77 17.56 43.80
N HIS A 951 22.69 18.52 42.87
CA HIS A 951 23.31 18.43 41.56
C HIS A 951 24.84 18.41 41.63
N VAL A 952 25.44 19.32 42.38
CA VAL A 952 26.89 19.33 42.63
C VAL A 952 27.35 18.01 43.25
N GLY A 953 26.60 17.47 44.22
CA GLY A 953 26.85 16.15 44.80
C GLY A 953 26.82 15.03 43.77
N ARG A 954 25.88 15.05 42.83
CA ARG A 954 25.82 14.09 41.70
C ARG A 954 27.03 14.20 40.78
N LEU A 955 27.45 15.42 40.41
CA LEU A 955 28.62 15.63 39.54
C LEU A 955 29.91 15.15 40.21
N TYR A 956 30.09 15.43 41.50
CA TYR A 956 31.24 14.94 42.25
C TYR A 956 31.24 13.41 42.37
N ALA A 957 30.10 12.80 42.72
CA ALA A 957 29.96 11.35 42.77
C ALA A 957 30.25 10.70 41.41
N SER A 958 29.81 11.32 40.31
CA SER A 958 30.12 10.86 38.94
C SER A 958 31.63 10.91 38.65
N ALA A 959 32.31 11.99 39.06
CA ALA A 959 33.76 12.10 38.90
C ALA A 959 34.51 11.01 39.69
N MET A 960 34.06 10.73 40.92
CA MET A 960 34.65 9.67 41.75
C MET A 960 34.42 8.28 41.15
N ARG A 961 33.24 8.01 40.57
CA ARG A 961 32.98 6.76 39.84
C ARG A 961 33.94 6.54 38.69
N GLU A 962 34.20 7.56 37.87
CA GLU A 962 35.20 7.45 36.80
C GLU A 962 36.62 7.17 37.33
N VAL A 963 36.98 7.77 38.48
CA VAL A 963 38.26 7.48 39.15
C VAL A 963 38.31 6.02 39.59
N ILE A 964 37.25 5.50 40.20
CA ILE A 964 37.14 4.09 40.63
C ILE A 964 37.23 3.14 39.42
N ASP A 965 36.56 3.46 38.31
CA ASP A 965 36.64 2.67 37.08
C ASP A 965 38.06 2.66 36.48
N SER A 966 38.78 3.79 36.54
CA SER A 966 40.21 3.85 36.17
C SER A 966 41.06 2.93 37.06
N LEU A 967 40.83 2.93 38.38
CA LEU A 967 41.53 2.04 39.31
C LEU A 967 41.29 0.56 38.97
N ARG A 968 40.04 0.19 38.64
CA ARG A 968 39.68 -1.17 38.22
C ARG A 968 40.41 -1.57 36.94
N GLY A 969 40.48 -0.66 35.96
CA GLY A 969 41.20 -0.87 34.71
C GLY A 969 42.69 -1.13 34.93
N LYS A 970 43.35 -0.30 35.76
CA LYS A 970 44.77 -0.43 36.10
C LYS A 970 45.08 -1.73 36.85
N LEU A 971 44.21 -2.15 37.79
CA LEU A 971 44.34 -3.43 38.50
C LEU A 971 44.20 -4.63 37.53
N SER A 972 43.27 -4.56 36.57
CA SER A 972 43.01 -5.64 35.59
C SER A 972 44.12 -5.76 34.52
N GLN A 973 44.72 -4.65 34.10
CA GLN A 973 45.85 -4.63 33.16
C GLN A 973 47.11 -5.27 33.77
N SER A 974 47.30 -5.14 35.09
CA SER A 974 48.37 -5.83 35.81
C SER A 974 48.18 -7.36 35.86
N SER A 975 46.96 -7.87 35.67
CA SER A 975 46.66 -9.32 35.66
C SER A 975 46.64 -9.95 34.26
N SER A 976 46.56 -9.17 33.18
CA SER A 976 46.34 -9.68 31.81
C SER A 976 47.58 -9.71 30.91
N ASN A 977 48.68 -9.06 31.30
CA ASN A 977 49.89 -8.96 30.48
C ASN A 977 50.90 -10.13 30.60
N THR A 978 50.63 -11.20 31.33
CA THR A 978 51.62 -12.28 31.50
C THR A 978 51.00 -13.67 31.65
N SER A 979 51.10 -14.49 30.60
CA SER A 979 50.70 -15.90 30.57
C SER A 979 51.80 -16.86 31.02
N ILE A 980 52.77 -16.44 31.84
CA ILE A 980 53.85 -17.32 32.33
C ILE A 980 54.14 -17.00 33.80
N LYS A 981 53.70 -17.87 34.71
CA LYS A 981 53.85 -17.76 36.17
C LYS A 981 55.32 -17.72 36.61
N GLU A 982 55.84 -16.56 37.01
CA GLU A 982 57.07 -16.45 37.80
C GLU A 982 56.82 -15.91 39.23
N PRO A 983 57.57 -16.35 40.26
CA PRO A 983 57.40 -15.94 41.66
C PRO A 983 57.73 -14.46 41.95
N LYS A 984 58.27 -13.70 40.99
CA LYS A 984 58.42 -12.24 41.09
C LYS A 984 57.11 -11.49 40.82
N GLU A 985 56.15 -12.11 40.15
CA GLU A 985 54.90 -11.48 39.68
C GLU A 985 53.81 -11.49 40.75
N GLU A 986 53.79 -12.49 41.64
CA GLU A 986 52.86 -12.54 42.77
C GLU A 986 53.10 -11.38 43.76
N ARG A 987 54.38 -11.01 43.98
CA ARG A 987 54.73 -9.78 44.73
C ARG A 987 54.28 -8.51 44.03
N ALA A 988 54.42 -8.42 42.70
CA ALA A 988 54.04 -7.22 41.95
C ALA A 988 52.51 -7.02 41.98
N ALA A 989 51.73 -8.09 41.81
CA ALA A 989 50.27 -8.04 41.92
C ALA A 989 49.80 -7.65 43.34
N THR A 990 50.45 -8.18 44.39
CA THR A 990 50.17 -7.80 45.79
C THR A 990 50.55 -6.33 46.09
N THR A 991 51.59 -5.79 45.46
CA THR A 991 51.97 -4.37 45.61
C THR A 991 50.97 -3.43 44.94
N VAL A 992 50.49 -3.76 43.73
CA VAL A 992 49.50 -2.94 43.02
C VAL A 992 48.13 -2.96 43.72
N SER A 993 47.70 -4.11 44.26
CA SER A 993 46.46 -4.18 45.05
C SER A 993 46.56 -3.39 46.36
N GLN A 994 47.72 -3.37 47.02
CA GLN A 994 47.99 -2.49 48.18
C GLN A 994 47.87 -1.01 47.83
N GLU A 995 48.44 -0.60 46.69
CA GLU A 995 48.32 0.77 46.17
C GLU A 995 46.87 1.14 45.88
N VAL A 996 46.09 0.25 45.25
CA VAL A 996 44.66 0.47 44.99
C VAL A 996 43.86 0.60 46.29
N LEU A 997 44.10 -0.27 47.29
CA LEU A 997 43.44 -0.18 48.60
C LEU A 997 43.77 1.14 49.30
N PHE A 998 45.02 1.62 49.21
CA PHE A 998 45.39 2.93 49.73
C PHE A 998 44.63 4.06 49.04
N VAL A 999 44.56 4.06 47.70
CA VAL A 999 43.83 5.08 46.95
C VAL A 999 42.34 5.06 47.30
N LEU A 1000 41.70 3.88 47.35
CA LEU A 1000 40.30 3.75 47.74
C LEU A 1000 40.03 4.29 49.15
N SER A 1001 40.95 4.08 50.09
CA SER A 1001 40.88 4.69 51.42
C SER A 1001 40.90 6.21 51.37
N GLN A 1002 41.76 6.82 50.53
CA GLN A 1002 41.78 8.27 50.34
C GLN A 1002 40.48 8.80 49.70
N LEU A 1003 39.98 8.13 48.67
CA LEU A 1003 38.71 8.50 48.03
C LEU A 1003 37.55 8.47 49.02
N PHE A 1004 37.48 7.44 49.87
CA PHE A 1004 36.47 7.34 50.93
C PHE A 1004 36.55 8.54 51.88
N CYS A 1005 37.76 8.91 52.32
CA CYS A 1005 37.97 10.08 53.17
C CYS A 1005 37.47 11.36 52.50
N HIS A 1006 37.81 11.58 51.24
CA HIS A 1006 37.44 12.79 50.52
C HIS A 1006 35.92 12.89 50.31
N VAL A 1007 35.27 11.79 49.95
CA VAL A 1007 33.80 11.74 49.81
C VAL A 1007 33.11 12.03 51.14
N GLN A 1008 33.55 11.39 52.24
CA GLN A 1008 32.99 11.62 53.57
C GLN A 1008 33.20 13.06 54.05
N HIS A 1009 34.37 13.65 53.79
CA HIS A 1009 34.65 15.03 54.15
C HIS A 1009 33.69 16.01 53.47
N ILE A 1010 33.45 15.84 52.16
CA ILE A 1010 32.51 16.67 51.41
C ILE A 1010 31.07 16.43 51.89
N GLN A 1011 30.71 15.17 52.15
CA GLN A 1011 29.39 14.81 52.67
C GLN A 1011 29.07 15.50 53.99
N VAL A 1012 30.05 15.69 54.87
CA VAL A 1012 29.90 16.45 56.13
C VAL A 1012 29.79 17.96 55.87
N MET A 1013 30.52 18.50 54.89
CA MET A 1013 30.53 19.94 54.60
C MET A 1013 29.31 20.42 53.78
N MET A 1014 28.61 19.52 53.09
CA MET A 1014 27.59 19.89 52.10
C MET A 1014 26.33 20.49 52.76
N PRO A 1015 25.92 21.72 52.38
CA PRO A 1015 24.76 22.38 52.99
C PRO A 1015 23.44 21.63 52.76
N GLY A 1016 22.55 21.64 53.76
CA GLY A 1016 21.15 21.23 53.61
C GLY A 1016 20.90 19.72 53.48
N GLY A 1017 21.87 18.87 53.84
CA GLY A 1017 21.71 17.41 53.90
C GLY A 1017 21.54 16.71 52.55
N GLN A 1018 21.83 17.39 51.43
CA GLN A 1018 21.64 16.90 50.06
C GLN A 1018 22.77 15.97 49.61
N CYS A 1019 23.06 14.94 50.40
CA CYS A 1019 24.27 14.12 50.27
C CYS A 1019 24.04 12.69 49.76
N GLU A 1020 22.83 12.37 49.29
CA GLU A 1020 22.46 11.00 48.90
C GLU A 1020 23.41 10.40 47.86
N SER A 1021 23.75 11.15 46.81
CA SER A 1021 24.69 10.67 45.78
C SER A 1021 26.11 10.45 46.30
N LEU A 1022 26.53 11.23 47.29
CA LEU A 1022 27.83 11.07 47.96
C LEU A 1022 27.83 9.84 48.88
N PHE A 1023 26.72 9.61 49.58
CA PHE A 1023 26.51 8.41 50.39
C PHE A 1023 26.55 7.14 49.54
N LEU A 1024 25.84 7.11 48.41
CA LEU A 1024 25.90 6.00 47.45
C LEU A 1024 27.32 5.80 46.91
N CYS A 1025 28.02 6.87 46.57
CA CYS A 1025 29.43 6.81 46.15
C CYS A 1025 30.34 6.22 47.24
N ALA A 1026 30.12 6.56 48.52
CA ALA A 1026 30.89 6.00 49.63
C ALA A 1026 30.66 4.49 49.79
N LEU A 1027 29.41 4.02 49.63
CA LEU A 1027 29.09 2.59 49.62
C LEU A 1027 29.72 1.86 48.43
N GLU A 1028 29.73 2.49 47.25
CA GLU A 1028 30.42 1.96 46.08
C GLU A 1028 31.91 1.80 46.35
N ILE A 1029 32.58 2.81 46.92
CA ILE A 1029 34.01 2.74 47.28
C ILE A 1029 34.29 1.59 48.25
N LEU A 1030 33.48 1.45 49.31
CA LEU A 1030 33.65 0.34 50.27
C LEU A 1030 33.41 -1.03 49.63
N THR A 1031 32.45 -1.13 48.70
CA THR A 1031 32.19 -2.37 47.95
C THR A 1031 33.36 -2.74 47.04
N HIS A 1032 33.98 -1.75 46.39
CA HIS A 1032 35.20 -1.97 45.61
C HIS A 1032 36.38 -2.37 46.49
N TYR A 1033 36.53 -1.72 47.65
CA TYR A 1033 37.55 -2.06 48.64
C TYR A 1033 37.43 -3.51 49.10
N GLU A 1034 36.20 -3.96 49.42
CA GLU A 1034 35.88 -5.35 49.75
C GLU A 1034 36.23 -6.31 48.61
N ALA A 1035 35.85 -5.97 47.37
CA ALA A 1035 36.11 -6.81 46.20
C ALA A 1035 37.62 -6.99 45.94
N VAL A 1036 38.43 -5.95 46.13
CA VAL A 1036 39.90 -6.02 45.99
C VAL A 1036 40.50 -6.90 47.09
N LEU A 1037 40.04 -6.78 48.34
CA LEU A 1037 40.48 -7.66 49.43
C LEU A 1037 40.11 -9.13 49.19
N ALA A 1038 38.89 -9.39 48.69
CA ALA A 1038 38.45 -10.75 48.37
C ALA A 1038 39.25 -11.36 47.21
N ALA A 1039 39.58 -10.56 46.18
CA ALA A 1039 40.38 -11.02 45.04
C ALA A 1039 41.88 -11.19 45.38
N HIS A 1040 42.40 -10.38 46.31
CA HIS A 1040 43.81 -10.38 46.70
C HIS A 1040 43.99 -10.37 48.23
N PRO A 1041 43.72 -11.48 48.94
CA PRO A 1041 43.75 -11.52 50.40
C PRO A 1041 45.13 -11.22 51.02
N SER A 1042 46.22 -11.47 50.29
CA SER A 1042 47.59 -11.19 50.74
C SER A 1042 47.94 -9.69 50.76
N SER A 1043 47.05 -8.82 50.27
CA SER A 1043 47.30 -7.37 50.16
C SER A 1043 47.18 -6.62 51.47
N SER A 1044 46.55 -7.20 52.50
CA SER A 1044 46.38 -6.55 53.80
C SER A 1044 46.54 -7.57 54.92
N SER A 1045 47.38 -7.27 55.91
CA SER A 1045 47.45 -8.06 57.12
C SER A 1045 46.21 -7.86 57.99
N HIS A 1046 45.92 -8.81 58.89
CA HIS A 1046 44.78 -8.69 59.81
C HIS A 1046 44.81 -7.37 60.61
N LEU A 1047 45.99 -6.96 61.07
CA LEU A 1047 46.17 -5.71 61.81
C LEU A 1047 45.89 -4.47 60.94
N GLU A 1048 46.35 -4.45 59.69
CA GLU A 1048 46.09 -3.35 58.75
C GLU A 1048 44.61 -3.26 58.38
N ALA A 1049 43.93 -4.40 58.20
CA ALA A 1049 42.50 -4.45 57.96
C ALA A 1049 41.69 -3.93 59.16
N GLU A 1050 42.06 -4.30 60.39
CA GLU A 1050 41.42 -3.77 61.60
C GLU A 1050 41.65 -2.27 61.80
N ASN A 1051 42.88 -1.80 61.58
CA ASN A 1051 43.22 -0.38 61.64
C ASN A 1051 42.43 0.43 60.60
N THR A 1052 42.33 -0.08 59.37
CA THR A 1052 41.57 0.58 58.30
C THR A 1052 40.07 0.61 58.62
N ARG A 1053 39.51 -0.47 59.19
CA ARG A 1053 38.12 -0.51 59.66
C ARG A 1053 37.86 0.52 60.75
N HIS A 1054 38.75 0.60 61.74
CA HIS A 1054 38.65 1.60 62.80
C HIS A 1054 38.69 3.01 62.20
N PHE A 1055 39.62 3.25 61.28
CA PHE A 1055 39.74 4.53 60.58
C PHE A 1055 38.48 4.92 59.79
N PHE A 1056 37.94 4.03 58.94
CA PHE A 1056 36.68 4.29 58.23
C PHE A 1056 35.51 4.54 59.18
N THR A 1057 35.45 3.80 60.29
CA THR A 1057 34.44 4.00 61.34
C THR A 1057 34.54 5.41 61.94
N THR A 1058 35.74 5.84 62.36
CA THR A 1058 35.97 7.17 62.93
C THR A 1058 35.64 8.30 61.95
N ILE A 1059 35.89 8.12 60.66
CA ILE A 1059 35.51 9.12 59.65
C ILE A 1059 33.98 9.20 59.51
N THR A 1060 33.33 8.04 59.43
CA THR A 1060 31.87 7.91 59.29
C THR A 1060 31.11 8.49 60.49
N ASP A 1061 31.71 8.45 61.69
CA ASP A 1061 31.12 9.01 62.92
C ASP A 1061 30.84 10.53 62.81
N ASN A 1062 31.51 11.24 61.90
CA ASN A 1062 31.30 12.68 61.68
C ASN A 1062 30.04 13.01 60.88
N LEU A 1063 29.35 12.01 60.31
CA LEU A 1063 28.11 12.24 59.56
C LEU A 1063 26.96 12.71 60.47
N GLU A 1064 26.16 13.66 60.00
CA GLU A 1064 24.98 14.13 60.73
C GLU A 1064 23.79 13.16 60.64
N SER A 1065 23.59 12.49 59.49
CA SER A 1065 22.49 11.54 59.27
C SER A 1065 22.73 10.21 59.99
N THR A 1066 21.86 9.88 60.94
CA THR A 1066 21.93 8.63 61.73
C THR A 1066 21.69 7.39 60.88
N GLU A 1067 20.80 7.46 59.89
CA GLU A 1067 20.49 6.36 58.97
C GLU A 1067 21.67 6.04 58.06
N MET A 1068 22.22 7.05 57.37
CA MET A 1068 23.39 6.87 56.49
C MET A 1068 24.60 6.36 57.28
N LYS A 1069 24.81 6.89 58.49
CA LYS A 1069 25.86 6.43 59.41
C LYS A 1069 25.71 4.94 59.75
N ALA A 1070 24.51 4.51 60.14
CA ALA A 1070 24.26 3.11 60.48
C ALA A 1070 24.53 2.15 59.31
N VAL A 1071 24.10 2.50 58.09
CA VAL A 1071 24.32 1.68 56.89
C VAL A 1071 25.80 1.59 56.54
N LEU A 1072 26.55 2.70 56.61
CA LEU A 1072 27.99 2.70 56.37
C LEU A 1072 28.75 1.87 57.43
N HIS A 1073 28.40 1.98 58.73
CA HIS A 1073 29.01 1.13 59.76
C HIS A 1073 28.75 -0.36 59.53
N GLN A 1074 27.53 -0.71 59.11
CA GLN A 1074 27.21 -2.09 58.75
C GLN A 1074 28.11 -2.58 57.60
N LYS A 1075 28.26 -1.77 56.53
CA LYS A 1075 29.12 -2.11 55.40
C LYS A 1075 30.59 -2.20 55.78
N ILE A 1076 31.10 -1.29 56.62
CA ILE A 1076 32.48 -1.29 57.13
C ILE A 1076 32.76 -2.54 57.97
N THR A 1077 31.79 -3.00 58.77
CA THR A 1077 31.92 -4.22 59.58
C THR A 1077 32.02 -5.49 58.72
N GLN A 1078 31.34 -5.50 57.57
CA GLN A 1078 31.33 -6.62 56.61
C GLN A 1078 32.66 -6.80 55.86
N LEU A 1079 33.56 -5.81 55.87
CA LEU A 1079 34.89 -5.91 55.24
C LEU A 1079 35.78 -7.03 55.82
N SER A 1080 35.35 -7.69 56.91
CA SER A 1080 36.06 -8.78 57.60
C SER A 1080 35.47 -10.18 57.37
N SER A 1081 34.30 -10.33 56.76
CA SER A 1081 33.59 -11.62 56.70
C SER A 1081 33.93 -12.51 55.49
N SER A 1082 34.88 -12.09 54.65
CA SER A 1082 35.26 -12.80 53.42
C SER A 1082 36.63 -13.50 53.55
N GLY A 1083 36.84 -14.17 54.68
CA GLY A 1083 37.97 -15.08 54.93
C GLY A 1083 37.56 -16.52 54.73
#